data_AF-A0A372INA6-F1
#
_entry.id   AF-A0A372INA6-F1
#
_cell.length_a   1.000
_cell.length_b   1.000
_cell.length_c   1.000
_cell.angle_alpha   90.00
_cell.angle_beta   90.00
_cell.angle_gamma   90.00
#
_symmetry.space_group_name_H-M   'P 1'
#
loop_
_entity.id
_entity.type
_entity.pdbx_description
1 polymer ?
#
loop_
_entity_poly.entity_id
_entity_poly.type
_entity_poly.pdbx_seq_one_letter_code
_entity_poly.pdbx_strand_id
1 'polypeptide(L)'
;MFPFPSKPGSRPTFEDVFFEHRTRLYEWALQLTGRDHSDAEDLVQELFVRFAGAGPVGEHIENPEDYLFSTLRNLHYARLRRARTSAIDDLSVVDYDSAERGLRAVDRNGVLFIREDLHRVCDYLCERKESSRAASIFILRYFLGYFPNEVVQVARTTRSAVDKAIRAARNEARLDLDRPGVLQQMAGARESKSRTSKAPTDSQGLFLALRTKIFRSCTGECFSRSLLEAKYKDNDQSFTTAELAHLVSCAGCLDRANRLLGLPLLEERSPDETIGRDTPQGPDGSAGATPTLVSSRAKRKAEDPQRFRKRMQRCLEEVNQHRPQHLLIAVDGDIRASQRVTAQFSELRAELRPMEKPTFIEVLSEQGVCLAFVLVQAPVPEGGLQQTKEVRLSDDRTMKVAVSFTAESPTIQVVYNDPLIAPEVDVEEESLKAVSVPAPKFEGIPASDNRWEIIFRFLPARLRRWLTHLPHPRMNPLLAGAMLFALCSVVCFILWTKSGPRISATTLLARAEQSDAAVLQSAHSEVIYQKVRITTSRHTTERAIYRDPQKKRRPKQQHLSPDDQWLKDKLNLAGVNWDEPLSAANYSEWHDRQRMKQDVVTQSGSNLLTLTTSATEGGPVLKESITVRESDFHPVDRTIELRDTGTVEIAELNYDVMPWGAVNQDWFEPLAGNAVTDVPAMHAAIHIPHVLSDLELDEAELSARVVLNQLHADTGEQIHLTRSSSGIDIKGVVDTDVRKRELVSHLASLPNVHPSILSVEEIGSRPQHPTFGNDQPVQVQSVEAQPSPLEQYLRENKLPLDQLGTISQNLFDQSLRIQQAEVHLAELQQRFAGGKQLSVDQQQQLTELARDYINTIHSGLEENQRTLRSIGLDNGEQVASPAPSVSSGEDIDRQIHRYQELCRQLISSGTGEPQSAPTIATQLRTSGSLIRSGTAQIYASVSTAHN
;
A
#
# COMPACT_ATOMS: atom_id res chain seq x y z
N MET A 1 19.88 0.99 47.04
CA MET A 1 19.06 1.93 47.83
C MET A 1 17.64 1.78 47.31
N PHE A 2 16.82 0.97 47.97
CA PHE A 2 15.45 0.64 47.55
C PHE A 2 14.55 1.85 47.81
N PRO A 3 13.76 2.35 46.83
CA PRO A 3 12.76 3.36 47.12
C PRO A 3 11.48 2.69 47.65
N PHE A 4 11.01 3.27 48.76
CA PHE A 4 9.75 3.14 49.49
C PHE A 4 8.64 2.20 48.97
N PRO A 5 8.04 1.36 49.85
CA PRO A 5 6.79 0.67 49.54
C PRO A 5 5.66 1.68 49.36
N SER A 6 4.85 1.46 48.32
CA SER A 6 3.61 2.19 48.06
C SER A 6 2.65 2.06 49.24
N LYS A 7 1.86 3.12 49.47
CA LYS A 7 0.87 3.20 50.56
C LYS A 7 -0.02 1.95 50.59
N PRO A 8 -0.36 1.42 51.79
CA PRO A 8 -1.25 0.28 51.92
C PRO A 8 -2.67 0.70 51.49
N GLY A 9 -3.07 0.38 50.26
CA GLY A 9 -4.43 0.61 49.79
C GLY A 9 -4.65 0.77 48.28
N SER A 10 -3.61 0.99 47.45
CA SER A 10 -3.77 1.10 45.99
C SER A 10 -3.13 -0.10 45.29
N ARG A 11 -3.91 -0.86 44.52
CA ARG A 11 -3.36 -1.89 43.62
C ARG A 11 -2.38 -1.26 42.63
N PRO A 12 -1.27 -1.94 42.27
CA PRO A 12 -0.32 -1.44 41.30
C PRO A 12 -0.99 -1.26 39.94
N THR A 13 -0.50 -0.31 39.14
CA THR A 13 -0.91 -0.18 37.74
C THR A 13 -0.12 -1.15 36.87
N PHE A 14 -0.61 -1.47 35.67
CA PHE A 14 0.17 -2.28 34.73
C PHE A 14 1.48 -1.59 34.31
N GLU A 15 1.53 -0.26 34.33
CA GLU A 15 2.76 0.49 34.07
C GLU A 15 3.82 0.24 35.14
N ASP A 16 3.43 0.23 36.41
CA ASP A 16 4.34 -0.05 37.53
C ASP A 16 4.93 -1.46 37.40
N VAL A 17 4.06 -2.45 37.17
CA VAL A 17 4.46 -3.86 36.98
C VAL A 17 5.36 -4.02 35.75
N PHE A 18 5.04 -3.33 34.65
CA PHE A 18 5.88 -3.36 33.45
C PHE A 18 7.30 -2.86 33.72
N PHE A 19 7.46 -1.71 34.40
CA PHE A 19 8.79 -1.18 34.69
C PHE A 19 9.55 -2.01 35.73
N GLU A 20 8.85 -2.65 36.68
CA GLU A 20 9.45 -3.57 37.65
C GLU A 20 10.01 -4.84 36.97
N HIS A 21 9.26 -5.42 36.03
CA HIS A 21 9.62 -6.68 35.36
C HIS A 21 10.28 -6.49 33.98
N ARG A 22 10.67 -5.27 33.61
CA ARG A 22 11.20 -4.91 32.27
C ARG A 22 12.28 -5.87 31.76
N THR A 23 13.31 -6.12 32.58
CA THR A 23 14.45 -6.94 32.17
C THR A 23 14.00 -8.36 31.81
N ARG A 24 13.08 -8.94 32.58
CA ARG A 24 12.57 -10.29 32.31
C ARG A 24 11.64 -10.32 31.09
N LEU A 25 10.78 -9.31 30.92
CA LEU A 25 9.93 -9.18 29.74
C LEU A 25 10.77 -9.09 28.46
N TYR A 26 11.88 -8.36 28.50
CA TYR A 26 12.82 -8.25 27.39
C TYR A 26 13.59 -9.54 27.11
N GLU A 27 14.12 -10.19 28.14
CA GLU A 27 14.80 -11.49 28.00
C GLU A 27 13.89 -12.55 27.37
N TRP A 28 12.60 -12.51 27.73
CA TRP A 28 11.64 -13.45 27.18
C TRP A 28 11.16 -13.07 25.77
N ALA A 29 11.03 -11.77 25.48
CA ALA A 29 10.84 -11.31 24.09
C ALA A 29 11.98 -11.79 23.18
N LEU A 30 13.24 -11.69 23.62
CA LEU A 30 14.40 -12.21 22.90
C LEU A 30 14.31 -13.71 22.63
N GLN A 31 13.74 -14.49 23.54
CA GLN A 31 13.53 -15.92 23.31
C GLN A 31 12.46 -16.16 22.24
N LEU A 32 11.38 -15.39 22.25
CA LEU A 32 10.29 -15.49 21.27
C LEU A 32 10.75 -15.07 19.86
N THR A 33 11.59 -14.04 19.74
CA THR A 33 12.05 -13.49 18.46
C THR A 33 13.31 -14.15 17.89
N GLY A 34 13.69 -15.34 18.39
CA GLY A 34 14.87 -16.04 17.89
C GLY A 34 16.19 -15.30 18.15
N ARG A 35 16.25 -14.49 19.22
CA ARG A 35 17.35 -13.58 19.59
C ARG A 35 17.55 -12.39 18.66
N ASP A 36 16.55 -12.04 17.85
CA ASP A 36 16.53 -10.74 17.20
C ASP A 36 16.22 -9.65 18.25
N HIS A 37 17.23 -8.82 18.52
CA HIS A 37 17.14 -7.74 19.50
C HIS A 37 16.17 -6.63 19.07
N SER A 38 16.10 -6.32 17.77
CA SER A 38 15.22 -5.26 17.25
C SER A 38 13.76 -5.67 17.44
N ASP A 39 13.43 -6.89 17.02
CA ASP A 39 12.06 -7.41 17.14
C ASP A 39 11.62 -7.56 18.59
N ALA A 40 12.56 -7.94 19.48
CA ALA A 40 12.29 -8.06 20.91
C ALA A 40 12.00 -6.70 21.57
N GLU A 41 12.76 -5.66 21.23
CA GLU A 41 12.49 -4.29 21.69
C GLU A 41 11.13 -3.81 21.21
N ASP A 42 10.82 -4.02 19.93
CA ASP A 42 9.53 -3.65 19.35
C ASP A 42 8.36 -4.39 20.02
N LEU A 43 8.54 -5.67 20.38
CA LEU A 43 7.51 -6.46 21.05
C LEU A 43 7.24 -5.96 22.47
N VAL A 44 8.29 -5.61 23.21
CA VAL A 44 8.18 -5.03 24.56
C VAL A 44 7.56 -3.63 24.52
N GLN A 45 7.92 -2.82 23.53
CA GLN A 45 7.31 -1.51 23.32
C GLN A 45 5.82 -1.62 23.00
N GLU A 46 5.44 -2.55 22.12
CA GLU A 46 4.03 -2.79 21.79
C GLU A 46 3.24 -3.28 23.02
N LEU A 47 3.84 -4.14 23.86
CA LEU A 47 3.23 -4.54 25.13
C LEU A 47 2.96 -3.33 26.03
N PHE A 48 3.93 -2.43 26.20
CA PHE A 48 3.75 -1.22 27.01
C PHE A 48 2.57 -0.39 26.50
N VAL A 49 2.54 -0.09 25.20
CA VAL A 49 1.50 0.77 24.60
C VAL A 49 0.09 0.22 24.83
N ARG A 50 -0.09 -1.10 24.85
CA ARG A 50 -1.42 -1.74 25.06
C ARG A 50 -1.94 -1.62 26.49
N PHE A 51 -1.02 -1.52 27.46
CA PHE A 51 -1.34 -1.46 28.89
C PHE A 51 -1.16 -0.08 29.51
N ALA A 52 -0.46 0.82 28.82
CA ALA A 52 -0.31 2.19 29.27
C ALA A 52 -1.68 2.88 29.29
N GLY A 53 -2.01 3.49 30.42
CA GLY A 53 -3.34 4.06 30.66
C GLY A 53 -4.46 3.05 30.96
N ALA A 54 -4.20 1.74 31.09
CA ALA A 54 -5.21 0.72 31.42
C ALA A 54 -5.78 0.80 32.86
N GLY A 55 -5.40 1.82 33.65
CA GLY A 55 -5.81 1.99 35.03
C GLY A 55 -5.17 0.97 36.00
N PRO A 56 -5.64 0.88 37.25
CA PRO A 56 -5.20 -0.13 38.20
C PRO A 56 -5.50 -1.54 37.68
N VAL A 57 -4.63 -2.50 38.00
CA VAL A 57 -4.86 -3.91 37.66
C VAL A 57 -6.23 -4.35 38.20
N GLY A 58 -7.07 -4.91 37.31
CA GLY A 58 -8.43 -5.32 37.63
C GLY A 58 -8.47 -6.43 38.69
N GLU A 59 -9.54 -6.48 39.49
CA GLU A 59 -9.66 -7.41 40.62
C GLU A 59 -9.53 -8.89 40.22
N HIS A 60 -9.93 -9.21 38.99
CA HIS A 60 -9.95 -10.55 38.42
C HIS A 60 -8.56 -11.07 37.99
N ILE A 61 -7.52 -10.23 38.09
CA ILE A 61 -6.16 -10.58 37.66
C ILE A 61 -5.32 -10.86 38.90
N GLU A 62 -5.23 -12.14 39.25
CA GLU A 62 -4.51 -12.63 40.44
C GLU A 62 -2.99 -12.41 40.33
N ASN A 63 -2.41 -12.68 39.16
CA ASN A 63 -0.99 -12.46 38.88
C ASN A 63 -0.78 -11.53 37.67
N PRO A 64 -0.47 -10.24 37.90
CA PRO A 64 -0.24 -9.29 36.81
C PRO A 64 1.06 -9.57 36.04
N GLU A 65 2.07 -10.21 36.64
CA GLU A 65 3.31 -10.61 35.94
C GLU A 65 2.95 -11.66 34.88
N ASP A 66 2.41 -12.81 35.27
CA ASP A 66 2.00 -13.88 34.34
C ASP A 66 1.05 -13.38 33.25
N TYR A 67 0.23 -12.38 33.58
CA TYR A 67 -0.66 -11.74 32.64
C TYR A 67 0.07 -10.92 31.56
N LEU A 68 1.02 -10.07 31.94
CA LEU A 68 1.87 -9.35 30.99
C LEU A 68 2.66 -10.32 30.11
N PHE A 69 3.15 -11.41 30.72
CA PHE A 69 3.87 -12.45 30.00
C PHE A 69 2.95 -13.14 28.97
N SER A 70 1.82 -13.70 29.39
CA SER A 70 0.88 -14.34 28.45
C SER A 70 0.46 -13.40 27.31
N THR A 71 0.27 -12.12 27.60
CA THR A 71 -0.02 -11.11 26.58
C THR A 71 1.13 -10.95 25.61
N LEU A 72 2.38 -10.74 26.07
CA LEU A 72 3.58 -10.61 25.21
C LEU A 72 3.70 -11.77 24.21
N ARG A 73 3.47 -13.01 24.67
CA ARG A 73 3.47 -14.19 23.80
C ARG A 73 2.35 -14.14 22.76
N ASN A 74 1.14 -13.76 23.17
CA ASN A 74 0.00 -13.63 22.28
C ASN A 74 0.25 -12.54 21.20
N LEU A 75 0.92 -11.45 21.57
CA LEU A 75 1.32 -10.39 20.62
C LEU A 75 2.26 -10.93 19.55
N HIS A 76 3.25 -11.73 19.95
CA HIS A 76 4.18 -12.35 19.02
C HIS A 76 3.44 -13.25 18.02
N TYR A 77 2.52 -14.10 18.48
CA TYR A 77 1.71 -14.93 17.58
C TYR A 77 0.79 -14.12 16.67
N ALA A 78 0.19 -13.03 17.16
CA ALA A 78 -0.58 -12.12 16.31
C ALA A 78 0.28 -11.47 15.22
N ARG A 79 1.52 -11.08 15.52
CA ARG A 79 2.45 -10.57 14.49
C ARG A 79 2.74 -11.62 13.42
N LEU A 80 3.03 -12.86 13.82
CA LEU A 80 3.28 -13.97 12.89
C LEU A 80 2.07 -14.30 12.02
N ARG A 81 0.86 -14.28 12.57
CA ARG A 81 -0.38 -14.49 11.79
C ARG A 81 -0.62 -13.36 10.80
N ARG A 82 -0.47 -12.09 11.22
CA ARG A 82 -0.62 -10.93 10.34
C ARG A 82 0.38 -10.94 9.18
N ALA A 83 1.65 -11.28 9.43
CA ALA A 83 2.66 -11.40 8.38
C ALA A 83 2.28 -12.43 7.28
N ARG A 84 1.43 -13.42 7.60
CA ARG A 84 0.92 -14.41 6.63
C ARG A 84 -0.30 -13.92 5.85
N THR A 85 -1.03 -12.93 6.37
CA THR A 85 -2.33 -12.45 5.87
C THR A 85 -2.27 -11.04 5.28
N SER A 86 -1.12 -10.36 5.33
CA SER A 86 -0.91 -8.99 4.80
C SER A 86 -1.09 -8.92 3.27
N ALA A 87 -2.34 -8.99 2.84
CA ALA A 87 -2.83 -8.73 1.50
C ALA A 87 -3.64 -7.42 1.46
N ILE A 88 -3.65 -6.64 2.55
CA ILE A 88 -4.60 -5.54 2.72
C ILE A 88 -4.02 -4.16 2.37
N ASP A 89 -2.70 -3.95 2.25
CA ASP A 89 -2.20 -2.60 1.94
C ASP A 89 -0.80 -2.56 1.28
N ASP A 90 -0.72 -2.11 0.02
CA ASP A 90 0.49 -1.57 -0.63
C ASP A 90 0.61 -0.07 -0.27
N LEU A 91 0.92 0.24 0.99
CA LEU A 91 1.17 1.63 1.41
C LEU A 91 2.50 2.13 0.82
N SER A 92 2.47 3.31 0.19
CA SER A 92 3.70 4.00 -0.20
C SER A 92 4.44 4.47 1.06
N VAL A 93 5.76 4.63 0.97
CA VAL A 93 6.58 5.07 2.11
C VAL A 93 6.07 6.39 2.71
N VAL A 94 5.53 7.29 1.89
CA VAL A 94 5.00 8.60 2.32
C VAL A 94 3.68 8.53 3.08
N ASP A 95 2.95 7.41 2.99
CA ASP A 95 1.68 7.24 3.67
C ASP A 95 1.83 7.01 5.17
N TYR A 96 3.00 6.50 5.56
CA TYR A 96 3.35 6.35 6.95
C TYR A 96 3.43 7.69 7.67
N ASP A 97 3.16 7.65 8.97
CA ASP A 97 3.19 8.82 9.83
C ASP A 97 4.60 9.39 10.03
N SER A 98 5.63 8.55 9.91
CA SER A 98 7.03 8.92 9.95
C SER A 98 7.86 8.04 9.02
N ALA A 99 8.99 8.57 8.56
CA ALA A 99 9.96 7.82 7.75
C ALA A 99 10.46 6.55 8.48
N GLU A 100 10.60 6.63 9.80
CA GLU A 100 11.01 5.50 10.65
C GLU A 100 9.98 4.37 10.62
N ARG A 101 8.68 4.71 10.69
CA ARG A 101 7.61 3.70 10.63
C ARG A 101 7.54 3.04 9.26
N GLY A 102 7.67 3.81 8.18
CA GLY A 102 7.71 3.25 6.82
C GLY A 102 8.91 2.32 6.61
N LEU A 103 10.06 2.65 7.19
CA LEU A 103 11.26 1.81 7.12
C LEU A 103 11.13 0.52 7.94
N ARG A 104 10.45 0.55 9.10
CA ARG A 104 10.16 -0.64 9.92
C ARG A 104 9.12 -1.56 9.30
N ALA A 105 8.19 -1.02 8.53
CA ALA A 105 7.05 -1.78 7.99
C ALA A 105 7.42 -2.73 6.85
N VAL A 106 8.63 -2.62 6.30
CA VAL A 106 9.02 -3.37 5.09
C VAL A 106 10.09 -4.42 5.39
N ASP A 107 9.89 -5.60 4.79
CA ASP A 107 10.79 -6.75 4.90
C ASP A 107 12.21 -6.42 4.41
N ARG A 108 13.21 -7.13 4.92
CA ARG A 108 14.65 -6.88 4.71
C ARG A 108 15.05 -6.75 3.23
N ASN A 109 14.32 -7.39 2.31
CA ASN A 109 14.57 -7.34 0.88
C ASN A 109 14.02 -6.07 0.19
N GLY A 110 12.97 -5.44 0.71
CA GLY A 110 12.38 -4.20 0.18
C GLY A 110 13.04 -2.91 0.68
N VAL A 111 13.92 -3.03 1.67
CA VAL A 111 14.59 -1.90 2.35
C VAL A 111 15.41 -1.02 1.37
N LEU A 112 15.96 -1.59 0.29
CA LEU A 112 16.75 -0.83 -0.68
C LEU A 112 15.92 0.17 -1.48
N PHE A 113 14.74 -0.24 -1.99
CA PHE A 113 13.84 0.64 -2.74
C PHE A 113 13.32 1.78 -1.85
N ILE A 114 12.96 1.46 -0.62
CA ILE A 114 12.47 2.44 0.35
C ILE A 114 13.53 3.46 0.75
N ARG A 115 14.80 3.05 0.85
CA ARG A 115 15.91 3.97 1.10
C ARG A 115 16.01 5.03 0.00
N GLU A 116 15.93 4.60 -1.25
CA GLU A 116 15.96 5.49 -2.40
C GLU A 116 14.74 6.43 -2.40
N ASP A 117 13.55 5.91 -2.15
CA ASP A 117 12.32 6.72 -2.07
C ASP A 117 12.39 7.76 -0.94
N LEU A 118 12.89 7.38 0.25
CA LEU A 118 13.09 8.32 1.36
C LEU A 118 14.10 9.41 1.01
N HIS A 119 15.16 9.08 0.26
CA HIS A 119 16.11 10.08 -0.22
C HIS A 119 15.45 11.06 -1.20
N ARG A 120 14.64 10.55 -2.14
CA ARG A 120 13.91 11.36 -3.12
C ARG A 120 12.88 12.27 -2.45
N VAL A 121 12.05 11.73 -1.55
CA VAL A 121 11.10 12.53 -0.76
C VAL A 121 11.83 13.61 0.04
N CYS A 122 12.97 13.28 0.65
CA CYS A 122 13.77 14.26 1.38
C CYS A 122 14.32 15.35 0.45
N ASP A 123 14.81 15.01 -0.73
CA ASP A 123 15.28 15.98 -1.74
C ASP A 123 14.16 16.92 -2.16
N TYR A 124 13.05 16.34 -2.60
CA TYR A 124 11.86 17.04 -3.03
C TYR A 124 11.37 18.06 -2.00
N LEU A 125 11.23 17.64 -0.73
CA LEU A 125 10.78 18.54 0.33
C LEU A 125 11.82 19.61 0.66
N CYS A 126 13.11 19.28 0.60
CA CYS A 126 14.18 20.26 0.81
C CYS A 126 14.20 21.33 -0.29
N GLU A 127 13.85 20.98 -1.52
CA GLU A 127 13.69 21.93 -2.63
C GLU A 127 12.41 22.77 -2.47
N ARG A 128 11.31 22.15 -2.03
CA ARG A 128 9.99 22.80 -2.00
C ARG A 128 9.67 23.58 -0.73
N LYS A 129 10.43 23.41 0.36
CA LYS A 129 10.15 24.05 1.67
C LYS A 129 10.06 25.58 1.61
N GLU A 130 10.80 26.25 0.71
CA GLU A 130 10.81 27.71 0.57
C GLU A 130 9.57 28.26 -0.15
N SER A 131 8.95 27.46 -1.03
CA SER A 131 7.78 27.85 -1.81
C SER A 131 6.47 27.28 -1.26
N SER A 132 6.54 26.21 -0.45
CA SER A 132 5.37 25.54 0.14
C SER A 132 5.49 25.39 1.65
N ARG A 133 4.52 25.99 2.37
CA ARG A 133 4.36 25.77 3.82
C ARG A 133 4.06 24.30 4.13
N ALA A 134 3.38 23.61 3.22
CA ALA A 134 3.02 22.21 3.36
C ALA A 134 4.28 21.33 3.43
N ALA A 135 5.30 21.61 2.61
CA ALA A 135 6.57 20.91 2.67
C ALA A 135 7.29 21.12 4.02
N SER A 136 7.32 22.34 4.55
CA SER A 136 7.90 22.61 5.88
C SER A 136 7.16 21.88 7.01
N ILE A 137 5.83 21.87 6.98
CA ILE A 137 4.98 21.14 7.94
C ILE A 137 5.22 19.63 7.84
N PHE A 138 5.34 19.11 6.62
CA PHE A 138 5.57 17.68 6.40
C PHE A 138 6.98 17.26 6.82
N ILE A 139 8.01 18.09 6.63
CA ILE A 139 9.36 17.86 7.19
C ILE A 139 9.31 17.69 8.71
N LEU A 140 8.62 18.60 9.42
CA LEU A 140 8.45 18.52 10.86
C LEU A 140 7.82 17.20 11.29
N ARG A 141 6.69 16.81 10.65
CA ARG A 141 5.97 15.59 10.98
C ARG A 141 6.76 14.33 10.64
N TYR A 142 7.20 14.22 9.39
CA TYR A 142 7.63 12.96 8.79
C TYR A 142 9.10 12.62 9.07
N PHE A 143 10.01 13.62 9.08
CA PHE A 143 11.45 13.42 9.27
C PHE A 143 11.96 13.88 10.63
N LEU A 144 11.32 14.85 11.27
CA LEU A 144 11.77 15.41 12.55
C LEU A 144 10.96 14.91 13.76
N GLY A 145 9.95 14.06 13.52
CA GLY A 145 9.19 13.40 14.57
C GLY A 145 8.31 14.33 15.39
N TYR A 146 7.88 15.46 14.85
CA TYR A 146 6.89 16.31 15.52
C TYR A 146 5.50 15.71 15.38
N PHE A 147 4.74 15.71 16.47
CA PHE A 147 3.35 15.33 16.39
C PHE A 147 2.49 16.49 15.88
N PRO A 148 1.32 16.25 15.26
CA PRO A 148 0.50 17.31 14.70
C PRO A 148 0.19 18.46 15.67
N ASN A 149 -0.04 18.16 16.94
CA ASN A 149 -0.26 19.17 17.99
C ASN A 149 0.98 19.98 18.34
N GLU A 150 2.17 19.40 18.21
CA GLU A 150 3.43 20.14 18.33
C GLU A 150 3.68 21.00 17.09
N VAL A 151 3.34 20.51 15.90
CA VAL A 151 3.43 21.27 14.64
C VAL A 151 2.52 22.50 14.67
N VAL A 152 1.30 22.38 15.21
CA VAL A 152 0.40 23.51 15.46
C VAL A 152 1.10 24.62 16.25
N GLN A 153 1.81 24.25 17.32
CA GLN A 153 2.54 25.20 18.18
C GLN A 153 3.75 25.80 17.46
N VAL A 154 4.59 24.97 16.85
CA VAL A 154 5.83 25.38 16.18
C VAL A 154 5.53 26.28 14.97
N ALA A 155 4.60 25.87 14.11
CA ALA A 155 4.23 26.58 12.88
C ALA A 155 3.20 27.70 13.08
N ARG A 156 2.66 27.84 14.30
CA ARG A 156 1.64 28.84 14.68
C ARG A 156 0.44 28.83 13.72
N THR A 157 -0.19 27.67 13.60
CA THR A 157 -1.33 27.44 12.70
C THR A 157 -2.41 26.61 13.37
N THR A 158 -3.49 26.28 12.66
CA THR A 158 -4.60 25.47 13.23
C THR A 158 -4.41 23.99 12.94
N ARG A 159 -5.03 23.14 13.77
CA ARG A 159 -4.99 21.68 13.61
C ARG A 159 -5.47 21.22 12.23
N SER A 160 -6.57 21.80 11.73
CA SER A 160 -7.12 21.53 10.39
C SER A 160 -6.16 21.97 9.28
N ALA A 161 -5.47 23.10 9.44
CA ALA A 161 -4.46 23.55 8.47
C ALA A 161 -3.25 22.60 8.43
N VAL A 162 -2.81 22.06 9.57
CA VAL A 162 -1.76 21.03 9.62
C VAL A 162 -2.19 19.76 8.89
N ASP A 163 -3.41 19.26 9.11
CA ASP A 163 -3.91 18.06 8.42
C ASP A 163 -4.04 18.24 6.91
N LYS A 164 -4.52 19.41 6.47
CA LYS A 164 -4.59 19.76 5.05
C LYS A 164 -3.19 19.86 4.45
N ALA A 165 -2.24 20.48 5.15
CA ALA A 165 -0.86 20.61 4.72
C ALA A 165 -0.14 19.25 4.61
N ILE A 166 -0.30 18.36 5.61
CA ILE A 166 0.27 17.01 5.56
C ILE A 166 -0.31 16.22 4.38
N ARG A 167 -1.64 16.24 4.18
CA ARG A 167 -2.28 15.56 3.04
C ARG A 167 -1.79 16.12 1.70
N ALA A 168 -1.72 17.43 1.56
CA ALA A 168 -1.22 18.07 0.34
C ALA A 168 0.23 17.66 0.05
N ALA A 169 1.12 17.76 1.04
CA ALA A 169 2.52 17.39 0.88
C ALA A 169 2.72 15.90 0.57
N ARG A 170 1.93 15.00 1.19
CA ARG A 170 1.94 13.56 0.86
C ARG A 170 1.55 13.30 -0.58
N ASN A 171 0.46 13.91 -1.05
CA ASN A 171 0.01 13.75 -2.43
C ASN A 171 1.05 14.28 -3.42
N GLU A 172 1.65 15.44 -3.14
CA GLU A 172 2.71 16.00 -3.97
C GLU A 172 3.97 15.13 -3.98
N ALA A 173 4.42 14.62 -2.82
CA ALA A 173 5.58 13.74 -2.73
C ALA A 173 5.35 12.38 -3.40
N ARG A 174 4.13 11.82 -3.30
CA ARG A 174 3.75 10.60 -4.03
C ARG A 174 3.82 10.82 -5.54
N LEU A 175 3.25 11.92 -6.02
CA LEU A 175 3.31 12.27 -7.44
C LEU A 175 4.75 12.41 -7.95
N ASP A 176 5.67 12.94 -7.12
CA ASP A 176 7.09 13.04 -7.47
C ASP A 176 7.79 11.67 -7.50
N LEU A 177 7.44 10.77 -6.58
CA LEU A 177 7.93 9.38 -6.58
C LEU A 177 7.45 8.60 -7.82
N ASP A 178 6.15 8.70 -8.14
CA ASP A 178 5.55 7.98 -9.27
C ASP A 178 5.99 8.58 -10.62
N ARG A 179 6.21 9.90 -10.69
CA ARG A 179 6.50 10.66 -11.91
C ARG A 179 7.54 11.76 -11.65
N PRO A 180 8.84 11.44 -11.59
CA PRO A 180 9.88 12.41 -11.31
C PRO A 180 9.90 13.52 -12.37
N GLY A 181 9.83 14.77 -11.93
CA GLY A 181 9.96 15.96 -12.79
C GLY A 181 8.64 16.65 -13.21
N VAL A 182 7.47 16.04 -12.99
CA VAL A 182 6.15 16.69 -13.27
C VAL A 182 6.00 17.99 -12.47
N LEU A 183 6.49 18.01 -11.23
CA LEU A 183 6.41 19.19 -10.35
C LEU A 183 7.56 20.18 -10.57
N GLN A 184 8.68 19.74 -11.15
CA GLN A 184 9.84 20.59 -11.47
C GLN A 184 9.58 21.47 -12.70
N GLN A 185 8.66 21.12 -13.59
CA GLN A 185 8.27 21.99 -14.72
C GLN A 185 7.53 23.28 -14.28
N MET A 186 7.02 23.34 -13.05
CA MET A 186 6.34 24.53 -12.51
C MET A 186 7.24 25.38 -11.59
N ALA A 187 8.32 24.83 -11.06
CA ALA A 187 9.27 25.52 -10.18
C ALA A 187 10.63 25.59 -10.91
N GLY A 188 10.97 26.76 -11.43
CA GLY A 188 12.07 27.01 -12.36
C GLY A 188 13.35 26.18 -12.14
N ALA A 189 13.89 25.70 -13.25
CA ALA A 189 15.03 24.79 -13.33
C ALA A 189 16.24 25.22 -12.48
N ARG A 190 16.66 24.36 -11.56
CA ARG A 190 17.99 24.36 -10.96
C ARG A 190 18.51 22.92 -10.91
N GLU A 191 19.64 22.69 -11.58
CA GLU A 191 20.29 21.38 -11.67
C GLU A 191 20.78 20.89 -10.28
N SER A 192 20.25 19.76 -9.84
CA SER A 192 20.73 19.04 -8.65
C SER A 192 21.87 18.09 -9.03
N LYS A 193 23.10 18.42 -8.62
CA LYS A 193 24.26 17.53 -8.70
C LYS A 193 24.22 16.52 -7.54
N SER A 194 23.64 15.34 -7.75
CA SER A 194 23.71 14.26 -6.76
C SER A 194 25.12 13.65 -6.73
N ARG A 195 25.89 13.93 -5.66
CA ARG A 195 27.09 13.18 -5.31
C ARG A 195 26.65 12.01 -4.41
N THR A 196 26.77 10.79 -4.93
CA THR A 196 26.56 9.56 -4.17
C THR A 196 27.67 9.40 -3.11
N SER A 197 27.43 9.84 -1.88
CA SER A 197 28.20 9.32 -0.74
C SER A 197 27.69 7.92 -0.42
N LYS A 198 28.58 6.96 -0.14
CA LYS A 198 28.23 5.62 0.37
C LYS A 198 27.19 5.76 1.48
N ALA A 199 25.94 5.37 1.19
CA ALA A 199 24.85 5.46 2.15
C ALA A 199 25.10 4.47 3.31
N PRO A 200 24.80 4.84 4.56
CA PRO A 200 24.90 3.92 5.69
C PRO A 200 24.04 2.67 5.46
N THR A 201 24.58 1.49 5.75
CA THR A 201 23.88 0.20 5.58
C THR A 201 22.78 -0.02 6.63
N ASP A 202 22.77 0.77 7.71
CA ASP A 202 21.86 0.67 8.85
C ASP A 202 20.71 1.70 8.78
N SER A 203 19.51 1.31 9.21
CA SER A 203 18.27 2.12 9.19
C SER A 203 18.41 3.38 10.05
N GLN A 204 19.05 3.27 11.20
CA GLN A 204 19.32 4.41 12.09
C GLN A 204 20.30 5.39 11.43
N GLY A 205 21.35 4.87 10.79
CA GLY A 205 22.32 5.67 10.04
C GLY A 205 21.68 6.45 8.89
N LEU A 206 20.76 5.83 8.16
CA LEU A 206 19.97 6.48 7.10
C LEU A 206 19.16 7.66 7.66
N PHE A 207 18.40 7.44 8.73
CA PHE A 207 17.55 8.49 9.31
C PHE A 207 18.38 9.71 9.77
N LEU A 208 19.52 9.47 10.43
CA LEU A 208 20.44 10.54 10.83
C LEU A 208 21.02 11.29 9.62
N ALA A 209 21.31 10.57 8.53
CA ALA A 209 21.77 11.18 7.28
C ALA A 209 20.70 12.07 6.63
N LEU A 210 19.45 11.63 6.60
CA LEU A 210 18.31 12.40 6.07
C LEU A 210 18.06 13.66 6.92
N ARG A 211 18.08 13.55 8.26
CA ARG A 211 17.99 14.72 9.15
C ARG A 211 19.14 15.71 8.93
N THR A 212 20.36 15.19 8.79
CA THR A 212 21.53 16.02 8.51
C THR A 212 21.39 16.75 7.17
N LYS A 213 20.82 16.08 6.15
CA LYS A 213 20.54 16.66 4.83
C LYS A 213 19.52 17.80 4.93
N ILE A 214 18.42 17.61 5.66
CA ILE A 214 17.44 18.66 5.94
C ILE A 214 18.12 19.88 6.58
N PHE A 215 18.94 19.66 7.61
CA PHE A 215 19.61 20.77 8.30
C PHE A 215 20.69 21.46 7.46
N ARG A 216 21.32 20.76 6.52
CA ARG A 216 22.24 21.34 5.54
C ARG A 216 21.54 22.13 4.44
N SER A 217 20.25 21.87 4.20
CA SER A 217 19.45 22.62 3.23
C SER A 217 18.97 23.99 3.74
N CYS A 218 19.39 24.39 4.94
CA CYS A 218 19.03 25.65 5.58
C CYS A 218 19.54 26.86 4.79
N THR A 219 18.65 27.83 4.58
CA THR A 219 18.93 29.12 3.92
C THR A 219 18.44 30.27 4.81
N GLY A 220 19.04 31.45 4.67
CA GLY A 220 18.70 32.64 5.47
C GLY A 220 19.44 32.75 6.81
N GLU A 221 19.24 33.88 7.49
CA GLU A 221 19.89 34.20 8.77
C GLU A 221 19.14 33.59 9.97
N CYS A 222 19.90 33.14 10.97
CA CYS A 222 19.32 32.59 12.19
C CYS A 222 18.52 33.63 12.97
N PHE A 223 17.37 33.22 13.51
CA PHE A 223 16.57 34.08 14.37
C PHE A 223 17.32 34.50 15.62
N SER A 224 17.26 35.80 15.94
CA SER A 224 17.66 36.27 17.26
C SER A 224 16.70 35.72 18.33
N ARG A 225 17.18 35.60 19.57
CA ARG A 225 16.36 35.10 20.68
C ARG A 225 15.11 35.95 20.90
N SER A 226 15.27 37.28 20.89
CA SER A 226 14.17 38.23 21.11
C SER A 226 13.11 38.20 20.00
N LEU A 227 13.52 38.02 18.73
CA LEU A 227 12.60 37.93 17.61
C LEU A 227 11.73 36.66 17.68
N LEU A 228 12.34 35.53 18.03
CA LEU A 228 11.64 34.26 18.14
C LEU A 228 10.70 34.24 19.36
N GLU A 229 11.13 34.82 20.50
CA GLU A 229 10.27 35.07 21.67
C GLU A 229 9.07 35.97 21.32
N ALA A 230 9.27 37.02 20.51
CA ALA A 230 8.19 37.90 20.06
C ALA A 230 7.16 37.15 19.20
N LYS A 231 7.60 36.34 18.23
CA LYS A 231 6.70 35.57 17.34
C LYS A 231 5.85 34.52 18.09
N TYR A 232 6.37 33.94 19.17
CA TYR A 232 5.61 32.98 19.97
C TYR A 232 4.73 33.63 21.04
N LYS A 233 5.03 34.86 21.45
CA LYS A 233 4.26 35.60 22.45
C LYS A 233 3.07 36.35 21.83
N ASP A 234 3.24 36.89 20.63
CA ASP A 234 2.21 37.64 19.92
C ASP A 234 1.39 36.71 19.00
N ASN A 235 0.06 36.72 19.12
CA ASN A 235 -0.84 35.87 18.32
C ASN A 235 -0.99 36.34 16.87
N ASP A 236 -0.66 37.59 16.55
CA ASP A 236 -0.85 38.15 15.21
C ASP A 236 0.39 38.00 14.30
N GLN A 237 1.52 37.52 14.82
CA GLN A 237 2.77 37.38 14.06
C GLN A 237 2.97 35.95 13.57
N SER A 238 2.37 35.61 12.42
CA SER A 238 2.64 34.34 11.74
C SER A 238 4.04 34.30 11.12
N PHE A 239 4.61 33.10 11.00
CA PHE A 239 5.82 32.88 10.22
C PHE A 239 5.48 32.98 8.73
N THR A 240 6.26 33.72 7.94
CA THR A 240 6.21 33.63 6.47
C THR A 240 6.68 32.25 5.99
N THR A 241 6.44 31.90 4.72
CA THR A 241 6.90 30.62 4.16
C THR A 241 8.42 30.45 4.25
N ALA A 242 9.19 31.50 3.91
CA ALA A 242 10.65 31.49 4.00
C ALA A 242 11.14 31.42 5.46
N GLU A 243 10.51 32.16 6.38
CA GLU A 243 10.84 32.09 7.81
C GLU A 243 10.57 30.70 8.39
N LEU A 244 9.45 30.07 8.03
CA LEU A 244 9.13 28.70 8.45
C LEU A 244 10.12 27.71 7.84
N ALA A 245 10.46 27.85 6.56
CA ALA A 245 11.46 27.04 5.89
C ALA A 245 12.82 27.08 6.61
N HIS A 246 13.27 28.28 7.01
CA HIS A 246 14.47 28.43 7.84
C HIS A 246 14.31 27.75 9.21
N LEU A 247 13.20 28.00 9.90
CA LEU A 247 12.96 27.45 11.23
C LEU A 247 13.05 25.91 11.24
N VAL A 248 12.43 25.24 10.27
CA VAL A 248 12.41 23.76 10.20
C VAL A 248 13.72 23.16 9.71
N SER A 249 14.56 23.94 9.01
CA SER A 249 15.86 23.50 8.50
C SER A 249 17.05 23.97 9.35
N CYS A 250 16.86 24.80 10.37
CA CYS A 250 17.93 25.21 11.28
C CYS A 250 17.78 24.51 12.64
N ALA A 251 18.63 23.51 12.91
CA ALA A 251 18.61 22.78 14.18
C ALA A 251 18.69 23.70 15.41
N GLY A 252 19.53 24.74 15.37
CA GLY A 252 19.69 25.69 16.47
C GLY A 252 18.48 26.60 16.70
N CYS A 253 17.82 27.06 15.63
CA CYS A 253 16.58 27.85 15.74
C CYS A 253 15.41 26.99 16.20
N LEU A 254 15.32 25.76 15.68
CA LEU A 254 14.25 24.83 16.03
C LEU A 254 14.34 24.38 17.50
N ASP A 255 15.54 24.06 18.01
CA ASP A 255 15.70 23.75 19.44
C ASP A 255 15.44 24.95 20.35
N ARG A 256 15.72 26.17 19.88
CA ARG A 256 15.34 27.38 20.62
C ARG A 256 13.81 27.52 20.68
N ALA A 257 13.11 27.24 19.58
CA ALA A 257 11.64 27.20 19.56
C ALA A 257 11.11 26.12 20.51
N ASN A 258 11.69 24.91 20.48
CA ASN A 258 11.33 23.80 21.36
C ASN A 258 11.42 24.22 22.84
N ARG A 259 12.52 24.87 23.25
CA ARG A 259 12.68 25.36 24.63
C ARG A 259 11.65 26.40 25.03
N LEU A 260 11.27 27.30 24.11
CA LEU A 260 10.27 28.33 24.38
C LEU A 260 8.85 27.76 24.48
N LEU A 261 8.56 26.72 23.70
CA LEU A 261 7.27 26.03 23.68
C LEU A 261 7.16 24.90 24.73
N GLY A 262 8.24 24.58 25.44
CA GLY A 262 8.28 23.45 26.37
C GLY A 262 8.20 22.09 25.69
N LEU A 263 8.60 22.02 24.41
CA LEU A 263 8.60 20.79 23.62
C LEU A 263 9.93 20.03 23.75
N PRO A 264 9.93 18.69 23.55
CA PRO A 264 11.16 17.89 23.47
C PRO A 264 12.18 18.46 22.48
N LEU A 265 13.46 18.40 22.83
CA LEU A 265 14.56 18.82 21.96
C LEU A 265 14.78 17.82 20.82
N LEU A 266 15.49 18.23 19.76
CA LEU A 266 15.78 17.39 18.60
C LEU A 266 16.57 16.11 18.96
N GLU A 267 17.45 16.17 19.96
CA GLU A 267 18.18 15.01 20.47
C GLU A 267 17.25 13.99 21.14
N GLU A 268 16.22 14.46 21.85
CA GLU A 268 15.21 13.62 22.52
C GLU A 268 14.21 12.99 21.54
N ARG A 269 14.16 13.50 20.29
CA ARG A 269 13.32 13.01 19.18
C ARG A 269 14.05 12.04 18.25
N SER A 270 15.32 11.72 18.52
CA SER A 270 16.12 10.82 17.67
C SER A 270 15.87 9.35 18.04
N PRO A 271 15.81 8.43 17.06
CA PRO A 271 15.59 7.02 17.30
C PRO A 271 16.74 6.41 18.12
N ASP A 272 16.34 5.43 18.91
CA ASP A 272 17.07 4.75 19.98
C ASP A 272 18.57 4.52 19.79
N GLU A 273 19.38 5.07 20.69
CA GLU A 273 20.78 4.67 20.88
C GLU A 273 20.90 3.31 21.62
N THR A 274 20.20 2.26 21.18
CA THR A 274 20.31 0.91 21.81
C THR A 274 20.74 -0.22 20.88
N ILE A 275 20.95 0.00 19.58
CA ILE A 275 21.48 -1.08 18.73
C ILE A 275 22.96 -1.31 19.09
N GLY A 276 23.20 -2.46 19.73
CA GLY A 276 24.52 -3.03 19.88
C GLY A 276 25.18 -3.17 18.51
N ARG A 277 26.36 -2.57 18.36
CA ARG A 277 27.25 -2.84 17.23
C ARG A 277 27.62 -4.32 17.23
N ASP A 278 26.93 -5.12 16.44
CA ASP A 278 27.45 -6.38 15.94
C ASP A 278 27.82 -6.18 14.47
N THR A 279 29.05 -5.73 14.25
CA THR A 279 29.75 -5.96 12.98
C THR A 279 30.79 -7.06 13.24
N PRO A 280 30.91 -8.09 12.39
CA PRO A 280 32.03 -9.02 12.47
C PRO A 280 33.30 -8.23 12.18
N GLN A 281 34.09 -7.97 13.21
CA GLN A 281 35.38 -7.29 13.07
C GLN A 281 36.40 -8.30 12.57
N GLY A 282 36.61 -8.34 11.24
CA GLY A 282 37.82 -8.89 10.67
C GLY A 282 39.01 -7.98 10.99
N PRO A 283 40.22 -8.52 11.24
CA PRO A 283 41.41 -7.72 11.43
C PRO A 283 41.91 -7.25 10.06
N ASP A 284 42.08 -5.94 9.86
CA ASP A 284 43.25 -5.32 9.20
C ASP A 284 43.02 -3.83 8.86
N GLY A 285 44.11 -3.05 8.95
CA GLY A 285 44.19 -1.57 8.91
C GLY A 285 43.68 -0.91 7.61
N SER A 286 43.64 0.42 7.47
CA SER A 286 44.61 1.44 7.89
C SER A 286 43.99 2.86 7.84
N ALA A 287 44.77 3.84 8.31
CA ALA A 287 44.39 5.20 8.66
C ALA A 287 43.98 6.13 7.50
N GLY A 288 43.10 7.09 7.82
CA GLY A 288 42.81 8.27 7.00
C GLY A 288 41.86 9.24 7.74
N ALA A 289 42.43 10.23 8.43
CA ALA A 289 41.72 11.15 9.32
C ALA A 289 40.97 12.27 8.58
N THR A 290 39.70 12.49 8.94
CA THR A 290 38.98 13.78 8.81
C THR A 290 38.13 14.01 10.06
N PRO A 291 37.91 15.26 10.50
CA PRO A 291 37.46 15.55 11.86
C PRO A 291 35.95 15.35 11.98
N THR A 292 35.52 14.30 12.66
CA THR A 292 34.12 14.13 13.09
C THR A 292 34.02 14.37 14.59
N LEU A 293 33.25 15.40 14.96
CA LEU A 293 32.82 15.69 16.31
C LEU A 293 31.81 14.65 16.78
N VAL A 294 32.24 13.45 17.19
CA VAL A 294 31.52 12.61 18.18
C VAL A 294 32.56 11.72 18.88
N SER A 295 32.67 11.81 20.21
CA SER A 295 33.68 11.08 20.98
C SER A 295 33.48 9.56 20.89
N SER A 296 34.48 8.85 20.37
CA SER A 296 34.58 7.40 20.40
C SER A 296 35.21 6.94 21.72
N ARG A 297 34.37 6.64 22.72
CA ARG A 297 34.55 5.63 23.80
C ARG A 297 33.54 5.88 24.91
N ALA A 298 32.33 5.33 24.75
CA ALA A 298 31.44 5.12 25.89
C ALA A 298 31.32 3.61 26.12
N LYS A 299 31.87 3.15 27.25
CA LYS A 299 31.45 1.90 27.91
C LYS A 299 29.92 1.84 27.90
N ARG A 300 29.32 0.67 27.65
CA ARG A 300 27.88 0.39 27.85
C ARG A 300 27.45 0.96 29.20
N LYS A 301 26.89 2.18 29.20
CA LYS A 301 26.32 2.82 30.38
C LYS A 301 24.90 2.30 30.43
N ALA A 302 24.50 1.75 31.57
CA ALA A 302 23.10 1.35 31.79
C ALA A 302 22.21 2.53 31.39
N GLU A 303 21.25 2.26 30.51
CA GLU A 303 20.28 3.22 30.03
C GLU A 303 19.59 3.90 31.23
N ASP A 304 19.52 5.23 31.22
CA ASP A 304 18.87 5.99 32.30
C ASP A 304 17.37 5.60 32.37
N PRO A 305 16.87 5.04 33.50
CA PRO A 305 15.49 4.63 33.64
C PRO A 305 14.48 5.75 33.34
N GLN A 306 14.85 7.02 33.59
CA GLN A 306 14.00 8.16 33.27
C GLN A 306 13.92 8.41 31.76
N ARG A 307 15.03 8.25 31.04
CA ARG A 307 15.08 8.36 29.57
C ARG A 307 14.24 7.27 28.91
N PHE A 308 14.35 6.03 29.38
CA PHE A 308 13.53 4.91 28.89
C PHE A 308 12.03 5.13 29.14
N ARG A 309 11.64 5.61 30.34
CA ARG A 309 10.24 5.96 30.63
C ARG A 309 9.69 7.02 29.68
N LYS A 310 10.43 8.10 29.46
CA LYS A 310 10.05 9.15 28.51
C LYS A 310 9.89 8.59 27.09
N ARG A 311 10.76 7.67 26.67
CA ARG A 311 10.65 6.99 25.38
C ARG A 311 9.33 6.20 25.28
N MET A 312 9.04 5.35 26.25
CA MET A 312 7.81 4.55 26.28
C MET A 312 6.56 5.43 26.26
N GLN A 313 6.54 6.53 27.02
CA GLN A 313 5.46 7.52 26.99
C GLN A 313 5.28 8.16 25.61
N ARG A 314 6.38 8.48 24.94
CA ARG A 314 6.34 9.02 23.57
C ARG A 314 5.79 8.01 22.56
N CYS A 315 6.12 6.73 22.70
CA CYS A 315 5.55 5.65 21.86
C CYS A 315 4.02 5.52 22.06
N LEU A 316 3.53 5.67 23.29
CA LEU A 316 2.09 5.73 23.56
C LEU A 316 1.47 6.97 22.91
N GLU A 317 2.12 8.13 23.03
CA GLU A 317 1.63 9.36 22.44
C GLU A 317 1.58 9.31 20.90
N GLU A 318 2.53 8.61 20.26
CA GLU A 318 2.49 8.31 18.83
C GLU A 318 1.22 7.56 18.42
N VAL A 319 0.82 6.54 19.19
CA VAL A 319 -0.41 5.79 18.93
C VAL A 319 -1.64 6.65 19.17
N ASN A 320 -1.65 7.45 20.25
CA ASN A 320 -2.77 8.34 20.55
C ASN A 320 -2.94 9.46 19.53
N GLN A 321 -1.86 9.92 18.89
CA GLN A 321 -1.88 10.92 17.84
C GLN A 321 -2.07 10.35 16.43
N HIS A 322 -1.90 9.03 16.26
CA HIS A 322 -2.17 8.37 15.00
C HIS A 322 -3.64 8.49 14.61
N ARG A 323 -3.89 8.87 13.35
CA ARG A 323 -5.24 9.12 12.83
C ARG A 323 -5.51 8.14 11.69
N PRO A 324 -6.33 7.09 11.91
CA PRO A 324 -6.57 6.05 10.92
C PRO A 324 -7.32 6.59 9.71
N GLN A 325 -6.95 6.12 8.53
CA GLN A 325 -7.80 6.22 7.34
C GLN A 325 -8.69 4.99 7.21
N HIS A 326 -8.23 3.84 7.70
CA HIS A 326 -8.99 2.60 7.77
C HIS A 326 -8.98 2.05 9.20
N LEU A 327 -10.07 1.44 9.63
CA LEU A 327 -10.19 0.68 10.87
C LEU A 327 -10.31 -0.79 10.52
N LEU A 328 -9.46 -1.61 11.12
CA LEU A 328 -9.48 -3.06 10.94
C LEU A 328 -9.75 -3.74 12.28
N ILE A 329 -10.74 -4.64 12.33
CA ILE A 329 -10.96 -5.51 13.49
C ILE A 329 -10.15 -6.77 13.29
N ALA A 330 -9.16 -7.01 14.14
CA ALA A 330 -8.42 -8.26 14.20
C ALA A 330 -8.85 -9.07 15.42
N VAL A 331 -9.05 -10.37 15.24
CA VAL A 331 -9.42 -11.31 16.30
C VAL A 331 -8.34 -12.36 16.38
N ASP A 332 -7.65 -12.39 17.51
CA ASP A 332 -6.44 -13.19 17.70
C ASP A 332 -5.39 -12.96 16.59
N GLY A 333 -5.33 -11.76 16.00
CA GLY A 333 -4.40 -11.42 14.92
C GLY A 333 -4.88 -11.72 13.50
N ASP A 334 -6.05 -12.33 13.31
CA ASP A 334 -6.66 -12.49 11.99
C ASP A 334 -7.62 -11.33 11.70
N ILE A 335 -7.46 -10.65 10.57
CA ILE A 335 -8.37 -9.55 10.18
C ILE A 335 -9.76 -10.11 9.85
N ARG A 336 -10.79 -9.62 10.53
CA ARG A 336 -12.20 -10.05 10.39
C ARG A 336 -13.09 -9.03 9.71
N ALA A 337 -12.78 -7.76 9.85
CA ALA A 337 -13.51 -6.67 9.20
C ALA A 337 -12.57 -5.49 8.95
N SER A 338 -12.89 -4.68 7.94
CA SER A 338 -12.18 -3.44 7.61
C SER A 338 -13.19 -2.38 7.15
N GLN A 339 -12.95 -1.12 7.49
CA GLN A 339 -13.78 0.00 7.06
C GLN A 339 -12.97 1.28 6.94
N ARG A 340 -13.18 2.03 5.86
CA ARG A 340 -12.61 3.37 5.69
C ARG A 340 -13.32 4.39 6.57
N VAL A 341 -12.56 5.27 7.21
CA VAL A 341 -13.05 6.39 8.01
C VAL A 341 -13.35 7.56 7.08
N THR A 342 -14.63 7.83 6.83
CA THR A 342 -15.09 8.90 5.92
C THR A 342 -15.93 9.98 6.61
N ALA A 343 -16.42 9.71 7.81
CA ALA A 343 -17.30 10.61 8.56
C ALA A 343 -16.83 10.78 10.01
N GLN A 344 -17.33 11.82 10.68
CA GLN A 344 -17.09 12.08 12.10
C GLN A 344 -17.36 10.83 12.95
N PHE A 345 -18.47 10.14 12.69
CA PHE A 345 -18.84 8.90 13.37
C PHE A 345 -18.69 7.73 12.41
N SER A 346 -17.89 6.74 12.79
CA SER A 346 -17.70 5.49 12.05
C SER A 346 -18.05 4.30 12.94
N GLU A 347 -18.88 3.40 12.43
CA GLU A 347 -19.29 2.19 13.13
C GLU A 347 -18.97 0.95 12.29
N LEU A 348 -18.18 0.04 12.87
CA LEU A 348 -17.75 -1.22 12.27
C LEU A 348 -18.23 -2.40 13.11
N ARG A 349 -18.76 -3.43 12.47
CA ARG A 349 -19.20 -4.66 13.14
C ARG A 349 -18.55 -5.89 12.52
N ALA A 350 -18.22 -6.87 13.36
CA ALA A 350 -17.74 -8.19 12.95
C ALA A 350 -18.48 -9.28 13.73
N GLU A 351 -18.99 -10.28 13.01
CA GLU A 351 -19.62 -11.46 13.60
C GLU A 351 -18.60 -12.61 13.67
N LEU A 352 -18.52 -13.27 14.83
CA LEU A 352 -17.66 -14.43 15.04
C LEU A 352 -18.43 -15.73 14.80
N ARG A 353 -17.70 -16.84 14.63
CA ARG A 353 -18.35 -18.15 14.45
C ARG A 353 -19.12 -18.54 15.73
N PRO A 354 -20.19 -19.33 15.61
CA PRO A 354 -20.86 -19.91 16.76
C PRO A 354 -19.85 -20.65 17.66
N MET A 355 -19.91 -20.42 18.96
CA MET A 355 -18.99 -21.01 19.97
C MET A 355 -17.52 -20.60 19.86
N GLU A 356 -17.15 -19.68 18.97
CA GLU A 356 -15.80 -19.13 18.91
C GLU A 356 -15.48 -18.36 20.20
N LYS A 357 -14.32 -18.64 20.81
CA LYS A 357 -13.86 -18.01 22.05
C LYS A 357 -12.62 -17.18 21.73
N PRO A 358 -12.79 -15.92 21.29
CA PRO A 358 -11.65 -15.06 21.01
C PRO A 358 -10.83 -14.82 22.29
N THR A 359 -9.50 -14.81 22.18
CA THR A 359 -8.63 -14.49 23.33
C THR A 359 -8.47 -12.98 23.48
N PHE A 360 -8.29 -12.28 22.37
CA PHE A 360 -8.23 -10.83 22.31
C PHE A 360 -8.71 -10.28 20.98
N ILE A 361 -9.04 -8.99 21.02
CA ILE A 361 -9.49 -8.21 19.87
C ILE A 361 -8.59 -6.98 19.77
N GLU A 362 -8.19 -6.68 18.54
CA GLU A 362 -7.41 -5.50 18.19
C GLU A 362 -8.21 -4.65 17.21
N VAL A 363 -8.14 -3.35 17.37
CA VAL A 363 -8.55 -2.40 16.34
C VAL A 363 -7.30 -1.74 15.81
N LEU A 364 -6.98 -2.03 14.54
CA LEU A 364 -5.77 -1.59 13.87
C LEU A 364 -6.10 -0.49 12.84
N SER A 365 -5.09 0.30 12.47
CA SER A 365 -5.13 1.16 11.28
C SER A 365 -4.49 0.49 10.06
N GLU A 366 -4.61 1.12 8.89
CA GLU A 366 -3.92 0.73 7.65
C GLU A 366 -2.39 0.61 7.84
N GLN A 367 -1.81 1.42 8.72
CA GLN A 367 -0.38 1.38 9.04
C GLN A 367 -0.01 0.32 10.08
N GLY A 368 -0.95 -0.58 10.43
CA GLY A 368 -0.79 -1.59 11.47
C GLY A 368 -0.74 -1.05 12.90
N VAL A 369 -1.14 0.21 13.13
CA VAL A 369 -1.14 0.83 14.47
C VAL A 369 -2.32 0.30 15.27
N CYS A 370 -2.06 -0.32 16.42
CA CYS A 370 -3.11 -0.78 17.33
C CYS A 370 -3.70 0.38 18.13
N LEU A 371 -4.90 0.82 17.76
CA LEU A 371 -5.64 1.91 18.40
C LEU A 371 -6.45 1.43 19.61
N ALA A 372 -6.91 0.18 19.61
CA ALA A 372 -7.55 -0.44 20.77
C ALA A 372 -7.15 -1.89 20.90
N PHE A 373 -7.03 -2.33 22.14
CA PHE A 373 -6.75 -3.71 22.51
C PHE A 373 -7.71 -4.15 23.61
N VAL A 374 -8.52 -5.17 23.34
CA VAL A 374 -9.47 -5.75 24.29
C VAL A 374 -9.07 -7.19 24.54
N LEU A 375 -8.69 -7.51 25.77
CA LEU A 375 -8.57 -8.90 26.21
C LEU A 375 -9.97 -9.40 26.54
N VAL A 376 -10.40 -10.43 25.82
CA VAL A 376 -11.76 -10.96 25.93
C VAL A 376 -11.82 -11.79 27.21
N GLN A 377 -12.74 -11.41 28.10
CA GLN A 377 -12.97 -12.10 29.36
C GLN A 377 -14.15 -13.05 29.22
N ALA A 378 -14.11 -14.19 29.92
CA ALA A 378 -15.25 -15.09 29.98
C ALA A 378 -16.44 -14.33 30.62
N PRO A 379 -17.66 -14.45 30.06
CA PRO A 379 -18.83 -13.76 30.61
C PRO A 379 -19.09 -14.22 32.05
N VAL A 380 -19.17 -13.27 32.97
CA VAL A 380 -19.52 -13.52 34.38
C VAL A 380 -21.05 -13.57 34.50
N PRO A 381 -21.65 -14.54 35.22
CA PRO A 381 -23.09 -14.71 35.31
C PRO A 381 -23.88 -13.46 35.75
N GLU A 382 -23.26 -12.57 36.52
CA GLU A 382 -23.86 -11.34 37.04
C GLU A 382 -23.57 -10.08 36.18
N GLY A 383 -22.63 -10.16 35.22
CA GLY A 383 -22.00 -9.02 34.54
C GLY A 383 -22.50 -8.68 33.14
N GLY A 384 -23.61 -9.28 32.70
CA GLY A 384 -24.13 -9.12 31.34
C GLY A 384 -23.34 -9.91 30.28
N LEU A 385 -23.96 -10.15 29.13
CA LEU A 385 -23.32 -10.82 28.00
C LEU A 385 -22.47 -9.85 27.16
N GLN A 386 -22.02 -8.72 27.70
CA GLN A 386 -21.32 -7.70 26.93
C GLN A 386 -20.12 -7.12 27.69
N GLN A 387 -18.95 -7.16 27.06
CA GLN A 387 -17.73 -6.50 27.52
C GLN A 387 -17.49 -5.24 26.69
N THR A 388 -17.23 -4.11 27.33
CA THR A 388 -16.99 -2.83 26.63
C THR A 388 -15.69 -2.20 27.10
N LYS A 389 -14.91 -1.65 26.15
CA LYS A 389 -13.71 -0.86 26.41
C LYS A 389 -13.79 0.46 25.65
N GLU A 390 -13.56 1.56 26.37
CA GLU A 390 -13.45 2.90 25.80
C GLU A 390 -11.99 3.34 25.80
N VAL A 391 -11.56 3.96 24.70
CA VAL A 391 -10.22 4.48 24.48
C VAL A 391 -10.32 5.94 24.09
N ARG A 392 -9.55 6.79 24.78
CA ARG A 392 -9.39 8.21 24.44
C ARG A 392 -8.11 8.38 23.65
N LEU A 393 -8.23 9.02 22.49
CA LEU A 393 -7.14 9.37 21.60
C LEU A 393 -6.96 10.90 21.62
N SER A 394 -5.90 11.40 21.00
CA SER A 394 -5.67 12.85 20.92
C SER A 394 -6.75 13.57 20.11
N ASP A 395 -6.86 14.89 20.25
CA ASP A 395 -7.85 15.75 19.57
C ASP A 395 -9.32 15.41 19.89
N ASP A 396 -9.58 15.03 21.16
CA ASP A 396 -10.91 14.63 21.69
C ASP A 396 -11.56 13.46 20.94
N ARG A 397 -10.75 12.69 20.21
CA ARG A 397 -11.18 11.49 19.51
C ARG A 397 -11.43 10.37 20.49
N THR A 398 -12.51 9.63 20.25
CA THR A 398 -12.92 8.54 21.14
C THR A 398 -13.21 7.29 20.35
N MET A 399 -12.84 6.14 20.89
CA MET A 399 -13.19 4.85 20.33
C MET A 399 -13.80 3.96 21.41
N LYS A 400 -14.86 3.24 21.04
CA LYS A 400 -15.53 2.28 21.89
C LYS A 400 -15.55 0.92 21.20
N VAL A 401 -15.05 -0.09 21.87
CA VAL A 401 -15.08 -1.49 21.41
C VAL A 401 -15.98 -2.27 22.35
N ALA A 402 -17.03 -2.87 21.80
CA ALA A 402 -17.98 -3.69 22.54
C ALA A 402 -18.00 -5.11 21.96
N VAL A 403 -17.96 -6.10 22.85
CA VAL A 403 -17.99 -7.53 22.54
C VAL A 403 -19.23 -8.10 23.18
N SER A 404 -20.15 -8.64 22.39
CA SER A 404 -21.37 -9.28 22.86
C SER A 404 -21.25 -10.79 22.72
N PHE A 405 -21.63 -11.55 23.75
CA PHE A 405 -21.56 -13.01 23.84
C PHE A 405 -22.98 -13.61 23.80
N THR A 406 -23.75 -13.27 22.77
CA THR A 406 -25.12 -13.81 22.61
C THR A 406 -25.09 -15.31 22.30
N ALA A 407 -26.24 -15.98 22.46
CA ALA A 407 -26.36 -17.44 22.34
C ALA A 407 -26.14 -17.98 20.91
N GLU A 408 -26.22 -17.14 19.87
CA GLU A 408 -26.11 -17.55 18.46
C GLU A 408 -24.70 -17.35 17.90
N SER A 409 -24.11 -16.16 18.09
CA SER A 409 -22.73 -15.84 17.68
C SER A 409 -22.19 -14.62 18.44
N PRO A 410 -20.93 -14.63 18.90
CA PRO A 410 -20.33 -13.43 19.48
C PRO A 410 -20.19 -12.33 18.44
N THR A 411 -20.50 -11.09 18.81
CA THR A 411 -20.39 -9.93 17.90
C THR A 411 -19.47 -8.86 18.48
N ILE A 412 -18.67 -8.26 17.61
CA ILE A 412 -17.76 -7.16 17.93
C ILE A 412 -18.30 -5.91 17.26
N GLN A 413 -18.44 -4.83 18.03
CA GLN A 413 -18.85 -3.52 17.55
C GLN A 413 -17.78 -2.50 17.92
N VAL A 414 -17.29 -1.74 16.93
CA VAL A 414 -16.35 -0.65 17.10
C VAL A 414 -17.04 0.64 16.69
N VAL A 415 -17.05 1.63 17.57
CA VAL A 415 -17.54 2.98 17.30
C VAL A 415 -16.37 3.94 17.46
N TYR A 416 -15.99 4.62 16.39
CA TYR A 416 -14.94 5.62 16.35
C TYR A 416 -15.55 6.99 16.07
N ASN A 417 -15.19 7.99 16.88
CA ASN A 417 -15.62 9.37 16.73
C ASN A 417 -14.41 10.28 16.59
N ASP A 418 -14.41 11.08 15.53
CA ASP A 418 -13.35 12.02 15.19
C ASP A 418 -13.89 13.42 14.90
N PRO A 419 -13.90 14.33 15.90
CA PRO A 419 -14.51 15.65 15.80
C PRO A 419 -13.94 16.54 14.70
N LEU A 420 -12.73 16.27 14.22
CA LEU A 420 -12.05 17.06 13.20
C LEU A 420 -12.42 16.63 11.76
N ILE A 421 -13.14 15.52 11.59
CA ILE A 421 -13.78 15.18 10.31
C ILE A 421 -15.07 16.00 10.26
N ALA A 422 -15.01 17.17 9.63
CA ALA A 422 -16.18 18.02 9.50
C ALA A 422 -17.30 17.24 8.74
N PRO A 423 -18.56 17.27 9.20
CA PRO A 423 -19.66 17.04 8.28
C PRO A 423 -19.54 18.09 7.18
N GLU A 424 -19.70 17.70 5.91
CA GLU A 424 -19.78 18.65 4.79
C GLU A 424 -21.01 19.55 5.00
N VAL A 425 -20.83 20.61 5.79
CA VAL A 425 -21.67 21.79 5.75
C VAL A 425 -21.16 22.56 4.54
N ASP A 426 -22.05 22.81 3.57
CA ASP A 426 -21.83 23.77 2.49
C ASP A 426 -21.48 25.14 3.12
N VAL A 427 -20.20 25.35 3.35
CA VAL A 427 -19.64 26.65 3.71
C VAL A 427 -18.80 27.06 2.53
N GLU A 428 -19.32 28.07 1.85
CA GLU A 428 -18.70 28.84 0.77
C GLU A 428 -17.20 29.07 1.05
N GLU A 429 -16.41 28.99 -0.02
CA GLU A 429 -14.97 29.26 -0.05
C GLU A 429 -14.62 30.67 0.46
N GLU A 430 -14.52 30.84 1.77
CA GLU A 430 -13.83 31.98 2.38
C GLU A 430 -12.94 31.49 3.51
N SER A 431 -11.65 31.27 3.21
CA SER A 431 -10.52 31.56 4.14
C SER A 431 -9.17 31.00 3.66
N LEU A 432 -8.68 31.39 2.48
CA LEU A 432 -7.24 31.30 2.16
C LEU A 432 -6.77 32.47 1.27
N LYS A 433 -7.07 33.71 1.65
CA LYS A 433 -6.35 34.91 1.15
C LYS A 433 -6.21 35.95 2.25
N ALA A 434 -5.11 35.89 3.00
CA ALA A 434 -4.64 37.03 3.78
C ALA A 434 -3.12 36.93 4.01
N VAL A 435 -2.34 37.64 3.19
CA VAL A 435 -1.27 38.54 3.65
C VAL A 435 -1.13 39.64 2.59
N SER A 436 -1.32 40.88 3.03
CA SER A 436 -1.18 42.13 2.30
C SER A 436 0.29 42.59 2.24
N VAL A 437 0.71 43.17 1.11
CA VAL A 437 1.92 43.98 0.98
C VAL A 437 1.51 45.47 1.07
N PRO A 438 2.19 46.32 1.84
CA PRO A 438 1.75 47.70 2.06
C PRO A 438 2.09 48.58 0.85
N ALA A 439 1.11 49.35 0.37
CA ALA A 439 1.31 50.45 -0.56
C ALA A 439 1.58 51.76 0.21
N PRO A 440 2.41 52.68 -0.33
CA PRO A 440 2.78 53.91 0.35
C PRO A 440 1.62 54.91 0.38
N LYS A 441 1.64 55.72 1.44
CA LYS A 441 0.67 56.77 1.80
C LYS A 441 0.52 57.81 0.69
N PHE A 442 -0.73 58.19 0.40
CA PHE A 442 -1.07 59.54 -0.05
C PHE A 442 -2.33 60.02 0.68
N GLU A 443 -2.20 61.19 1.28
CA GLU A 443 -3.24 61.90 2.03
C GLU A 443 -4.28 62.54 1.10
N GLY A 444 -5.57 62.46 1.48
CA GLY A 444 -6.43 63.64 1.51
C GLY A 444 -7.59 63.83 0.51
N ILE A 445 -8.82 63.71 1.06
CA ILE A 445 -10.05 64.56 0.87
C ILE A 445 -10.86 64.43 -0.47
N PRO A 446 -12.19 64.72 -0.51
CA PRO A 446 -13.36 64.02 0.04
C PRO A 446 -14.32 63.50 -1.07
N ALA A 447 -15.41 62.86 -0.64
CA ALA A 447 -16.50 62.33 -1.44
C ALA A 447 -17.13 63.32 -2.45
N SER A 448 -17.32 62.85 -3.68
CA SER A 448 -18.35 63.36 -4.60
C SER A 448 -18.96 62.23 -5.43
N ASP A 449 -20.28 62.30 -5.57
CA ASP A 449 -21.16 61.47 -6.39
C ASP A 449 -20.65 61.17 -7.79
N ASN A 450 -20.75 59.89 -8.18
CA ASN A 450 -21.24 59.39 -9.48
C ASN A 450 -20.68 57.97 -9.75
N ARG A 451 -21.32 56.95 -9.17
CA ARG A 451 -20.96 55.52 -9.34
C ARG A 451 -21.42 54.89 -10.66
N TRP A 452 -22.00 55.65 -11.60
CA TRP A 452 -22.55 55.10 -12.84
C TRP A 452 -21.58 55.06 -14.03
N GLU A 453 -20.43 55.74 -13.97
CA GLU A 453 -19.44 55.74 -15.07
C GLU A 453 -18.51 54.50 -15.11
N ILE A 454 -18.48 53.68 -14.06
CA ILE A 454 -17.50 52.57 -13.94
C ILE A 454 -18.03 51.25 -14.53
N ILE A 455 -19.34 51.11 -14.74
CA ILE A 455 -19.96 49.84 -15.18
C ILE A 455 -19.79 49.58 -16.70
N PHE A 456 -19.46 50.58 -17.52
CA PHE A 456 -19.43 50.46 -18.99
C PHE A 456 -18.04 50.42 -19.63
N ARG A 457 -16.97 50.13 -18.87
CA ARG A 457 -15.59 50.13 -19.41
C ARG A 457 -15.21 48.86 -20.21
N PHE A 458 -16.08 47.86 -20.29
CA PHE A 458 -15.84 46.60 -21.01
C PHE A 458 -16.68 46.42 -22.29
N LEU A 459 -17.25 47.49 -22.87
CA LEU A 459 -18.00 47.44 -24.13
C LEU A 459 -17.29 48.16 -25.29
N PRO A 460 -17.36 47.64 -26.54
CA PRO A 460 -16.74 48.26 -27.71
C PRO A 460 -17.37 49.62 -28.08
N ALA A 461 -16.55 50.56 -28.57
CA ALA A 461 -16.85 51.99 -28.71
C ALA A 461 -18.10 52.36 -29.54
N ARG A 462 -18.63 51.44 -30.36
CA ARG A 462 -19.85 51.68 -31.14
C ARG A 462 -21.14 51.53 -30.33
N LEU A 463 -21.17 50.71 -29.27
CA LEU A 463 -22.36 50.56 -28.42
C LEU A 463 -22.54 51.73 -27.44
N ARG A 464 -21.44 52.38 -27.04
CA ARG A 464 -21.43 53.50 -26.08
C ARG A 464 -22.18 54.73 -26.59
N ARG A 465 -22.26 54.94 -27.91
CA ARG A 465 -23.00 56.06 -28.52
C ARG A 465 -24.50 55.84 -28.66
N TRP A 466 -24.96 54.59 -28.60
CA TRP A 466 -26.38 54.28 -28.77
C TRP A 466 -27.14 54.32 -27.44
N LEU A 467 -26.50 53.90 -26.34
CA LEU A 467 -27.11 53.88 -25.00
C LEU A 467 -27.20 55.25 -24.32
N THR A 468 -26.45 56.27 -24.76
CA THR A 468 -26.49 57.63 -24.17
C THR A 468 -27.53 58.55 -24.81
N HIS A 469 -28.31 58.08 -25.79
CA HIS A 469 -29.29 58.90 -26.54
C HIS A 469 -30.72 58.35 -26.53
N LEU A 470 -31.10 57.52 -25.55
CA LEU A 470 -32.52 57.21 -25.32
C LEU A 470 -33.15 58.27 -24.40
N PRO A 471 -34.12 59.07 -24.88
CA PRO A 471 -34.85 60.01 -24.04
C PRO A 471 -35.67 59.22 -23.04
N HIS A 472 -35.51 59.48 -21.75
CA HIS A 472 -36.31 58.87 -20.69
C HIS A 472 -37.78 59.29 -20.86
N PRO A 473 -38.71 58.41 -21.30
CA PRO A 473 -40.12 58.71 -21.14
C PRO A 473 -40.43 58.55 -19.65
N ARG A 474 -41.29 59.41 -19.10
CA ARG A 474 -41.86 59.19 -17.76
C ARG A 474 -42.62 57.86 -17.78
N MET A 475 -41.95 56.78 -17.39
CA MET A 475 -42.56 55.45 -17.27
C MET A 475 -43.35 55.39 -15.98
N ASN A 476 -44.65 55.08 -16.09
CA ASN A 476 -45.51 54.84 -14.94
C ASN A 476 -44.93 53.72 -14.06
N PRO A 477 -44.99 53.84 -12.72
CA PRO A 477 -44.38 52.89 -11.79
C PRO A 477 -44.90 51.45 -11.95
N LEU A 478 -46.13 51.29 -12.44
CA LEU A 478 -46.72 49.99 -12.77
C LEU A 478 -46.03 49.30 -13.96
N LEU A 479 -45.56 50.06 -14.95
CA LEU A 479 -44.92 49.53 -16.15
C LEU A 479 -43.45 49.15 -15.88
N ALA A 480 -42.78 49.92 -15.01
CA ALA A 480 -41.45 49.57 -14.51
C ALA A 480 -41.50 48.30 -13.64
N GLY A 481 -42.51 48.16 -12.79
CA GLY A 481 -42.75 46.94 -12.02
C GLY A 481 -43.00 45.73 -12.91
N ALA A 482 -43.88 45.86 -13.91
CA ALA A 482 -44.18 44.77 -14.86
C ALA A 482 -42.93 44.34 -15.66
N MET A 483 -42.08 45.28 -16.10
CA MET A 483 -40.83 44.95 -16.79
C MET A 483 -39.81 44.26 -15.87
N LEU A 484 -39.72 44.67 -14.60
CA LEU A 484 -38.83 44.02 -13.64
C LEU A 484 -39.30 42.59 -13.32
N PHE A 485 -40.59 42.38 -13.15
CA PHE A 485 -41.15 41.04 -12.96
C PHE A 485 -41.00 40.17 -14.21
N ALA A 486 -41.16 40.73 -15.41
CA ALA A 486 -40.88 40.01 -16.65
C ALA A 486 -39.40 39.64 -16.77
N LEU A 487 -38.49 40.56 -16.44
CA LEU A 487 -37.04 40.29 -16.43
C LEU A 487 -36.67 39.23 -15.38
N CYS A 488 -37.21 39.31 -14.17
CA CYS A 488 -37.00 38.32 -13.12
C CYS A 488 -37.57 36.96 -13.52
N SER A 489 -38.75 36.92 -14.15
CA SER A 489 -39.35 35.69 -14.66
C SER A 489 -38.49 35.07 -15.76
N VAL A 490 -37.94 35.89 -16.67
CA VAL A 490 -37.00 35.43 -17.71
C VAL A 490 -35.69 34.95 -17.11
N VAL A 491 -35.15 35.62 -16.10
CA VAL A 491 -33.92 35.19 -15.40
C VAL A 491 -34.17 33.90 -14.61
N CYS A 492 -35.30 33.78 -13.89
CA CYS A 492 -35.70 32.55 -13.22
C CYS A 492 -35.93 31.41 -14.22
N PHE A 493 -36.50 31.69 -15.40
CA PHE A 493 -36.66 30.71 -16.47
C PHE A 493 -35.31 30.29 -17.09
N ILE A 494 -34.36 31.23 -17.24
CA ILE A 494 -33.00 30.93 -17.71
C ILE A 494 -32.20 30.15 -16.66
N LEU A 495 -32.36 30.44 -15.37
CA LEU A 495 -31.71 29.69 -14.30
C LEU A 495 -32.34 28.30 -14.18
N TRP A 496 -33.66 28.19 -14.22
CA TRP A 496 -34.37 26.92 -14.22
C TRP A 496 -34.00 26.03 -15.41
N THR A 497 -33.80 26.61 -16.60
CA THR A 497 -33.35 25.87 -17.79
C THR A 497 -31.84 25.55 -17.79
N LYS A 498 -31.03 26.23 -16.97
CA LYS A 498 -29.57 25.97 -16.83
C LYS A 498 -29.20 25.06 -15.65
N SER A 499 -30.13 24.77 -14.75
CA SER A 499 -29.93 23.92 -13.56
C SER A 499 -30.26 22.44 -13.78
N GLY A 500 -30.55 22.00 -15.00
CA GLY A 500 -30.64 20.57 -15.32
C GLY A 500 -29.25 19.94 -15.46
N PRO A 501 -29.03 18.69 -14.98
CA PRO A 501 -27.76 17.99 -15.21
C PRO A 501 -27.47 17.87 -16.72
N ARG A 502 -26.19 18.00 -17.10
CA ARG A 502 -25.73 18.04 -18.51
C ARG A 502 -25.85 16.72 -19.28
N ILE A 503 -26.51 15.71 -18.72
CA ILE A 503 -26.64 14.35 -19.27
C ILE A 503 -28.12 14.05 -19.50
N SER A 504 -28.48 13.61 -20.71
CA SER A 504 -29.84 13.17 -21.01
C SER A 504 -30.14 11.82 -20.33
N ALA A 505 -31.42 11.55 -20.02
CA ALA A 505 -31.88 10.28 -19.45
C ALA A 505 -31.37 9.07 -20.25
N THR A 506 -31.45 9.14 -21.58
CA THR A 506 -30.94 8.12 -22.49
C THR A 506 -29.43 7.92 -22.39
N THR A 507 -28.64 8.98 -22.21
CA THR A 507 -27.19 8.89 -22.08
C THR A 507 -26.80 8.32 -20.72
N LEU A 508 -27.50 8.71 -19.65
CA LEU A 508 -27.30 8.15 -18.30
C LEU A 508 -27.57 6.65 -18.30
N LEU A 509 -28.71 6.24 -18.86
CA LEU A 509 -29.13 4.85 -18.88
C LEU A 509 -28.19 3.98 -19.72
N ALA A 510 -27.77 4.44 -20.90
CA ALA A 510 -26.81 3.72 -21.74
C ALA A 510 -25.43 3.54 -21.04
N ARG A 511 -24.97 4.53 -20.27
CA ARG A 511 -23.72 4.42 -19.51
C ARG A 511 -23.87 3.51 -18.30
N ALA A 512 -25.03 3.50 -17.65
CA ALA A 512 -25.34 2.58 -16.57
C ALA A 512 -25.37 1.12 -17.06
N GLU A 513 -25.99 0.86 -18.22
CA GLU A 513 -25.96 -0.45 -18.88
C GLU A 513 -24.53 -0.88 -19.26
N GLN A 514 -23.72 0.06 -19.76
CA GLN A 514 -22.32 -0.21 -20.09
C GLN A 514 -21.50 -0.54 -18.83
N SER A 515 -21.77 0.12 -17.70
CA SER A 515 -21.13 -0.17 -16.41
C SER A 515 -21.48 -1.57 -15.91
N ASP A 516 -22.77 -1.93 -15.92
CA ASP A 516 -23.24 -3.29 -15.60
C ASP A 516 -22.61 -4.35 -16.53
N ALA A 517 -22.48 -4.04 -17.83
CA ALA A 517 -21.93 -4.95 -18.83
C ALA A 517 -20.40 -5.07 -18.80
N ALA A 518 -19.68 -4.04 -18.33
CA ALA A 518 -18.23 -4.09 -18.21
C ALA A 518 -17.76 -5.20 -17.25
N VAL A 519 -18.56 -5.48 -16.21
CA VAL A 519 -18.33 -6.59 -15.26
C VAL A 519 -18.55 -7.96 -15.92
N LEU A 520 -19.39 -8.05 -16.97
CA LEU A 520 -19.61 -9.29 -17.73
C LEU A 520 -18.50 -9.58 -18.75
N GLN A 521 -17.68 -8.58 -19.10
CA GLN A 521 -16.62 -8.68 -20.10
C GLN A 521 -15.23 -8.96 -19.48
N SER A 522 -15.11 -9.00 -18.15
CA SER A 522 -13.88 -9.48 -17.51
C SER A 522 -13.69 -10.97 -17.83
N ALA A 523 -12.55 -11.32 -18.43
CA ALA A 523 -12.26 -12.68 -18.90
C ALA A 523 -11.96 -13.67 -17.75
N HIS A 524 -12.20 -13.27 -16.50
CA HIS A 524 -11.85 -13.97 -15.27
C HIS A 524 -12.99 -14.85 -14.75
N SER A 525 -12.64 -15.90 -14.01
CA SER A 525 -13.60 -16.70 -13.24
C SER A 525 -13.84 -15.97 -11.91
N GLU A 526 -14.78 -15.02 -11.92
CA GLU A 526 -15.12 -14.17 -10.78
C GLU A 526 -16.56 -14.43 -10.32
N VAL A 527 -16.86 -14.05 -9.08
CA VAL A 527 -18.19 -14.06 -8.48
C VAL A 527 -18.50 -12.65 -8.03
N ILE A 528 -19.58 -12.10 -8.54
CA ILE A 528 -20.12 -10.82 -8.06
C ILE A 528 -20.85 -11.10 -6.75
N TYR A 529 -20.43 -10.44 -5.68
CA TYR A 529 -21.17 -10.34 -4.44
C TYR A 529 -21.81 -8.97 -4.33
N GLN A 530 -23.12 -8.94 -4.15
CA GLN A 530 -23.87 -7.71 -3.93
C GLN A 530 -24.78 -7.90 -2.73
N LYS A 531 -24.62 -7.07 -1.70
CA LYS A 531 -25.53 -7.02 -0.55
C LYS A 531 -26.47 -5.85 -0.72
N VAL A 532 -27.77 -6.09 -0.74
CA VAL A 532 -28.81 -5.06 -0.90
C VAL A 532 -29.73 -5.01 0.32
N ARG A 533 -30.22 -3.82 0.64
CA ARG A 533 -31.35 -3.61 1.56
C ARG A 533 -32.60 -3.35 0.74
N ILE A 534 -33.65 -4.11 0.97
CA ILE A 534 -34.96 -3.87 0.37
C ILE A 534 -35.91 -3.38 1.46
N THR A 535 -36.41 -2.16 1.32
CA THR A 535 -37.33 -1.52 2.25
C THR A 535 -38.69 -1.38 1.59
N THR A 536 -39.73 -1.78 2.32
CA THR A 536 -41.13 -1.57 1.96
C THR A 536 -41.84 -0.86 3.10
N SER A 537 -43.09 -0.43 2.89
CA SER A 537 -43.91 0.18 3.95
C SER A 537 -44.16 -0.71 5.19
N ARG A 538 -43.92 -2.03 5.09
CA ARG A 538 -44.21 -3.00 6.15
C ARG A 538 -43.01 -3.80 6.64
N HIS A 539 -41.91 -3.83 5.88
CA HIS A 539 -40.78 -4.72 6.14
C HIS A 539 -39.49 -4.22 5.49
N THR A 540 -38.36 -4.38 6.18
CA THR A 540 -37.02 -4.17 5.65
C THR A 540 -36.24 -5.48 5.76
N THR A 541 -35.65 -5.92 4.64
CA THR A 541 -34.83 -7.14 4.57
C THR A 541 -33.46 -6.82 3.96
N GLU A 542 -32.42 -7.51 4.42
CA GLU A 542 -31.09 -7.44 3.81
C GLU A 542 -30.78 -8.78 3.13
N ARG A 543 -30.34 -8.71 1.86
CA ARG A 543 -30.08 -9.89 1.04
C ARG A 543 -28.68 -9.86 0.45
N ALA A 544 -27.96 -10.95 0.63
CA ALA A 544 -26.71 -11.23 -0.07
C ALA A 544 -27.00 -11.97 -1.38
N ILE A 545 -26.49 -11.43 -2.49
CA ILE A 545 -26.66 -11.95 -3.84
C ILE A 545 -25.28 -12.33 -4.36
N TYR A 546 -25.15 -13.58 -4.79
CA TYR A 546 -23.94 -14.10 -5.44
C TYR A 546 -24.27 -14.45 -6.88
N ARG A 547 -23.55 -13.87 -7.83
CA ARG A 547 -23.76 -14.10 -9.26
C ARG A 547 -22.46 -14.49 -9.94
N ASP A 548 -22.56 -15.50 -10.79
CA ASP A 548 -21.54 -15.79 -11.80
C ASP A 548 -21.84 -14.91 -13.03
N PRO A 549 -21.00 -13.91 -13.37
CA PRO A 549 -21.19 -13.10 -14.57
C PRO A 549 -21.22 -13.95 -15.85
N GLN A 550 -20.55 -15.11 -15.86
CA GLN A 550 -20.54 -16.03 -17.00
C GLN A 550 -21.76 -16.94 -17.06
N LYS A 551 -22.65 -16.89 -16.04
CA LYS A 551 -23.86 -17.72 -15.89
C LYS A 551 -23.62 -19.23 -15.96
N LYS A 552 -22.39 -19.70 -15.71
CA LYS A 552 -22.03 -21.13 -15.74
C LYS A 552 -22.44 -21.85 -14.47
N ARG A 553 -22.33 -21.17 -13.31
CA ARG A 553 -22.69 -21.69 -12.00
C ARG A 553 -23.91 -20.97 -11.48
N ARG A 554 -24.87 -21.73 -10.94
CA ARG A 554 -26.09 -21.18 -10.35
C ARG A 554 -25.96 -21.22 -8.82
N PRO A 555 -26.29 -20.14 -8.11
CA PRO A 555 -26.39 -20.20 -6.65
C PRO A 555 -27.48 -21.20 -6.27
N LYS A 556 -27.27 -21.96 -5.19
CA LYS A 556 -28.29 -22.87 -4.66
C LYS A 556 -29.53 -22.07 -4.28
N GLN A 557 -30.71 -22.61 -4.59
CA GLN A 557 -31.96 -21.99 -4.18
C GLN A 557 -32.03 -21.88 -2.65
N GLN A 558 -32.03 -20.65 -2.16
CA GLN A 558 -32.29 -20.35 -0.76
C GLN A 558 -33.79 -20.47 -0.50
N HIS A 559 -34.17 -21.08 0.63
CA HIS A 559 -35.56 -21.07 1.09
C HIS A 559 -35.91 -19.63 1.51
N LEU A 560 -36.84 -19.00 0.79
CA LEU A 560 -37.32 -17.65 1.08
C LEU A 560 -38.40 -17.71 2.16
N SER A 561 -38.41 -16.71 3.05
CA SER A 561 -39.53 -16.52 3.96
C SER A 561 -40.82 -16.24 3.15
N PRO A 562 -42.02 -16.49 3.70
CA PRO A 562 -43.28 -16.16 3.01
C PRO A 562 -43.36 -14.69 2.57
N ASP A 563 -42.81 -13.78 3.38
CA ASP A 563 -42.78 -12.34 3.09
C ASP A 563 -41.80 -12.01 1.95
N ASP A 564 -40.61 -12.62 1.93
CA ASP A 564 -39.65 -12.46 0.83
C ASP A 564 -40.15 -13.07 -0.47
N GLN A 565 -40.86 -14.20 -0.39
CA GLN A 565 -41.48 -14.84 -1.54
C GLN A 565 -42.57 -13.96 -2.15
N TRP A 566 -43.43 -13.36 -1.31
CA TRP A 566 -44.41 -12.38 -1.75
C TRP A 566 -43.77 -11.14 -2.38
N LEU A 567 -42.69 -10.63 -1.80
CA LEU A 567 -41.96 -9.47 -2.31
C LEU A 567 -41.29 -9.78 -3.66
N LYS A 568 -40.70 -10.97 -3.80
CA LYS A 568 -40.15 -11.48 -5.05
C LYS A 568 -41.20 -11.51 -6.16
N ASP A 569 -42.39 -12.04 -5.87
CA ASP A 569 -43.48 -12.10 -6.86
C ASP A 569 -43.95 -10.71 -7.26
N LYS A 570 -43.97 -9.75 -6.33
CA LYS A 570 -44.30 -8.34 -6.60
C LYS A 570 -43.26 -7.62 -7.46
N LEU A 571 -41.97 -7.79 -7.15
CA LEU A 571 -40.88 -7.23 -7.95
C LEU A 571 -40.85 -7.81 -9.36
N ASN A 572 -41.12 -9.11 -9.51
CA ASN A 572 -41.23 -9.76 -10.83
C ASN A 572 -42.38 -9.17 -11.67
N LEU A 573 -43.53 -8.84 -11.07
CA LEU A 573 -44.63 -8.16 -11.76
C LEU A 573 -44.24 -6.74 -12.23
N ALA A 574 -43.32 -6.09 -11.53
CA ALA A 574 -42.76 -4.80 -11.91
C ALA A 574 -41.62 -4.91 -12.94
N GLY A 575 -41.18 -6.12 -13.32
CA GLY A 575 -40.05 -6.33 -14.21
C GLY A 575 -38.68 -6.21 -13.52
N VAL A 576 -38.64 -6.26 -12.19
CA VAL A 576 -37.41 -6.24 -11.39
C VAL A 576 -36.97 -7.67 -11.09
N ASN A 577 -35.80 -8.07 -11.57
CA ASN A 577 -35.23 -9.38 -11.28
C ASN A 577 -34.79 -9.47 -9.80
N TRP A 578 -35.29 -10.47 -9.09
CA TRP A 578 -34.95 -10.74 -7.69
C TRP A 578 -33.45 -10.98 -7.44
N ASP A 579 -32.77 -11.57 -8.43
CA ASP A 579 -31.34 -11.86 -8.34
C ASP A 579 -30.50 -10.74 -8.97
N GLU A 580 -31.10 -9.77 -9.66
CA GLU A 580 -30.44 -8.59 -10.25
C GLU A 580 -31.24 -7.29 -9.99
N PRO A 581 -31.54 -6.95 -8.73
CA PRO A 581 -32.56 -5.96 -8.42
C PRO A 581 -32.16 -4.53 -8.81
N LEU A 582 -30.86 -4.23 -8.87
CA LEU A 582 -30.30 -2.94 -9.27
C LEU A 582 -29.88 -2.88 -10.75
N SER A 583 -30.19 -3.89 -11.57
CA SER A 583 -29.77 -3.92 -12.97
C SER A 583 -30.31 -2.73 -13.79
N ALA A 584 -29.39 -1.98 -14.40
CA ALA A 584 -29.71 -0.90 -15.32
C ALA A 584 -30.38 -1.43 -16.60
N ALA A 585 -29.96 -2.60 -17.08
CA ALA A 585 -30.60 -3.25 -18.23
C ALA A 585 -32.08 -3.60 -17.95
N ASN A 586 -32.40 -4.10 -16.75
CA ASN A 586 -33.79 -4.39 -16.37
C ASN A 586 -34.63 -3.11 -16.27
N TYR A 587 -34.06 -2.04 -15.72
CA TYR A 587 -34.71 -0.72 -15.69
C TYR A 587 -34.98 -0.22 -17.11
N SER A 588 -34.01 -0.35 -18.01
CA SER A 588 -34.11 0.07 -19.40
C SER A 588 -35.17 -0.68 -20.18
N GLU A 589 -35.23 -2.00 -20.03
CA GLU A 589 -36.29 -2.82 -20.63
C GLU A 589 -37.68 -2.38 -20.16
N TRP A 590 -37.85 -2.10 -18.86
CA TRP A 590 -39.11 -1.61 -18.33
C TRP A 590 -39.44 -0.20 -18.87
N HIS A 591 -38.45 0.69 -18.87
CA HIS A 591 -38.55 2.07 -19.37
C HIS A 591 -38.96 2.10 -20.85
N ASP A 592 -38.41 1.24 -21.69
CA ASP A 592 -38.68 1.20 -23.13
C ASP A 592 -40.05 0.61 -23.48
N ARG A 593 -40.64 -0.19 -22.59
CA ARG A 593 -42.01 -0.71 -22.75
C ARG A 593 -43.09 0.35 -22.47
N GLN A 594 -42.74 1.46 -21.82
CA GLN A 594 -43.71 2.51 -21.50
C GLN A 594 -44.02 3.37 -22.74
N ARG A 595 -45.29 3.40 -23.16
CA ARG A 595 -45.75 4.18 -24.33
C ARG A 595 -45.78 5.68 -24.07
N MET A 596 -46.13 6.08 -22.84
CA MET A 596 -46.11 7.46 -22.38
C MET A 596 -45.29 7.53 -21.10
N LYS A 597 -44.09 8.10 -21.21
CA LYS A 597 -43.12 8.23 -20.11
C LYS A 597 -42.59 9.65 -20.01
N GLN A 598 -42.30 10.06 -18.79
CA GLN A 598 -41.63 11.31 -18.50
C GLN A 598 -40.39 11.03 -17.66
N ASP A 599 -39.23 11.40 -18.21
CA ASP A 599 -37.94 11.22 -17.55
C ASP A 599 -37.46 12.53 -16.94
N VAL A 600 -36.96 12.44 -15.73
CA VAL A 600 -36.29 13.53 -15.01
C VAL A 600 -34.98 13.01 -14.48
N VAL A 601 -33.88 13.63 -14.89
CA VAL A 601 -32.56 13.39 -14.30
C VAL A 601 -32.30 14.46 -13.26
N THR A 602 -32.00 14.04 -12.05
CA THR A 602 -31.65 14.91 -10.93
C THR A 602 -30.31 14.49 -10.37
N GLN A 603 -29.51 15.46 -9.90
CA GLN A 603 -28.31 15.18 -9.14
C GLN A 603 -28.69 15.03 -7.66
N SER A 604 -28.41 13.87 -7.08
CA SER A 604 -28.76 13.53 -5.69
C SER A 604 -27.47 13.52 -4.86
N GLY A 605 -27.13 14.63 -4.19
CA GLY A 605 -25.84 14.78 -3.50
C GLY A 605 -24.67 15.11 -4.44
N SER A 606 -23.42 15.05 -3.95
CA SER A 606 -22.24 15.53 -4.70
C SER A 606 -21.79 14.62 -5.85
N ASN A 607 -22.11 13.32 -5.80
CA ASN A 607 -21.58 12.31 -6.74
C ASN A 607 -22.62 11.27 -7.23
N LEU A 608 -23.93 11.51 -7.11
CA LEU A 608 -24.96 10.59 -7.62
C LEU A 608 -25.89 11.26 -8.62
N LEU A 609 -26.25 10.51 -9.65
CA LEU A 609 -27.26 10.90 -10.63
C LEU A 609 -28.45 9.95 -10.51
N THR A 610 -29.64 10.50 -10.31
CA THR A 610 -30.89 9.74 -10.24
C THR A 610 -31.71 10.01 -11.50
N LEU A 611 -31.97 8.97 -12.27
CA LEU A 611 -32.98 8.98 -13.33
C LEU A 611 -34.31 8.54 -12.74
N THR A 612 -35.33 9.37 -12.91
CA THR A 612 -36.70 9.08 -12.50
C THR A 612 -37.61 9.05 -13.71
N THR A 613 -38.30 7.93 -13.92
CA THR A 613 -39.26 7.74 -15.01
C THR A 613 -40.66 7.55 -14.42
N SER A 614 -41.60 8.40 -14.85
CA SER A 614 -43.02 8.29 -14.50
C SER A 614 -43.81 7.66 -15.65
N ALA A 615 -44.63 6.65 -15.36
CA ALA A 615 -45.46 5.94 -16.34
C ALA A 615 -46.94 6.32 -16.19
N THR A 616 -47.52 6.92 -17.23
CA THR A 616 -48.87 7.54 -17.12
C THR A 616 -50.01 6.55 -17.36
N GLU A 617 -49.81 5.46 -18.11
CA GLU A 617 -50.86 4.45 -18.41
C GLU A 617 -50.32 3.02 -18.57
N GLY A 618 -51.07 2.03 -18.07
CA GLY A 618 -51.02 0.64 -18.56
C GLY A 618 -50.19 -0.40 -17.79
N GLY A 619 -49.61 -0.09 -16.63
CA GLY A 619 -48.77 -1.03 -15.85
C GLY A 619 -48.87 -0.90 -14.32
N PRO A 620 -48.34 -1.89 -13.57
CA PRO A 620 -48.39 -1.92 -12.10
C PRO A 620 -47.50 -0.87 -11.42
N VAL A 621 -46.54 -0.29 -12.15
CA VAL A 621 -45.60 0.73 -11.68
C VAL A 621 -46.12 2.13 -12.04
N LEU A 622 -46.17 3.04 -11.06
CA LEU A 622 -46.45 4.47 -11.24
C LEU A 622 -45.20 5.22 -11.67
N LYS A 623 -44.12 4.95 -10.94
CA LYS A 623 -42.88 5.71 -11.00
C LYS A 623 -41.74 4.79 -10.60
N GLU A 624 -40.62 4.94 -11.28
CA GLU A 624 -39.43 4.18 -10.98
C GLU A 624 -38.18 5.06 -11.10
N SER A 625 -37.26 4.94 -10.16
CA SER A 625 -35.96 5.60 -10.24
C SER A 625 -34.81 4.63 -10.16
N ILE A 626 -33.72 4.97 -10.85
CA ILE A 626 -32.42 4.33 -10.73
C ILE A 626 -31.38 5.40 -10.44
N THR A 627 -30.58 5.18 -9.41
CA THR A 627 -29.52 6.08 -8.97
C THR A 627 -28.17 5.43 -9.24
N VAL A 628 -27.30 6.17 -9.91
CA VAL A 628 -25.96 5.72 -10.29
C VAL A 628 -24.89 6.66 -9.72
N ARG A 629 -23.70 6.13 -9.49
CA ARG A 629 -22.52 6.94 -9.17
C ARG A 629 -22.05 7.73 -10.38
N GLU A 630 -21.76 9.02 -10.22
CA GLU A 630 -21.33 9.88 -11.33
C GLU A 630 -19.95 9.49 -11.88
N SER A 631 -19.10 8.84 -11.06
CA SER A 631 -17.74 8.43 -11.43
C SER A 631 -17.69 7.28 -12.43
N ASP A 632 -18.53 6.26 -12.25
CA ASP A 632 -18.46 4.96 -12.94
C ASP A 632 -19.82 4.47 -13.45
N PHE A 633 -20.90 5.24 -13.25
CA PHE A 633 -22.28 4.92 -13.63
C PHE A 633 -22.81 3.60 -13.02
N HIS A 634 -22.18 3.08 -11.96
CA HIS A 634 -22.62 1.88 -11.25
C HIS A 634 -23.96 2.13 -10.53
N PRO A 635 -25.00 1.31 -10.73
CA PRO A 635 -26.27 1.41 -10.02
C PRO A 635 -26.14 1.11 -8.53
N VAL A 636 -26.53 2.06 -7.67
CA VAL A 636 -26.43 1.94 -6.21
C VAL A 636 -27.78 1.96 -5.50
N ASP A 637 -28.82 2.50 -6.14
CA ASP A 637 -30.16 2.58 -5.55
C ASP A 637 -31.24 2.50 -6.63
N ARG A 638 -32.37 1.87 -6.31
CA ARG A 638 -33.55 1.78 -7.16
C ARG A 638 -34.80 1.92 -6.31
N THR A 639 -35.73 2.78 -6.73
CA THR A 639 -37.02 2.95 -6.06
C THR A 639 -38.16 2.64 -7.03
N ILE A 640 -39.10 1.80 -6.62
CA ILE A 640 -40.26 1.39 -7.40
C ILE A 640 -41.53 1.79 -6.65
N GLU A 641 -42.33 2.68 -7.23
CA GLU A 641 -43.64 3.07 -6.70
C GLU A 641 -44.73 2.24 -7.38
N LEU A 642 -45.34 1.30 -6.66
CA LEU A 642 -46.38 0.41 -7.17
C LEU A 642 -47.77 0.97 -6.88
N ARG A 643 -48.69 0.88 -7.86
CA ARG A 643 -50.08 1.40 -7.73
C ARG A 643 -50.83 0.84 -6.53
N ASP A 644 -50.63 -0.44 -6.22
CA ASP A 644 -51.46 -1.17 -5.24
C ASP A 644 -50.74 -1.45 -3.92
N THR A 645 -49.41 -1.23 -3.85
CA THR A 645 -48.56 -1.82 -2.79
C THR A 645 -47.63 -0.81 -2.10
N GLY A 646 -47.56 0.42 -2.61
CA GLY A 646 -46.67 1.47 -2.10
C GLY A 646 -45.26 1.39 -2.69
N THR A 647 -44.33 2.07 -2.04
CA THR A 647 -42.95 2.21 -2.50
C THR A 647 -42.07 1.07 -2.02
N VAL A 648 -41.27 0.52 -2.92
CA VAL A 648 -40.17 -0.42 -2.63
C VAL A 648 -38.86 0.29 -2.94
N GLU A 649 -38.00 0.41 -1.94
CA GLU A 649 -36.67 1.00 -2.06
C GLU A 649 -35.62 -0.11 -1.98
N ILE A 650 -34.68 -0.14 -2.91
CA ILE A 650 -33.61 -1.12 -2.98
C ILE A 650 -32.30 -0.33 -2.98
N ALA A 651 -31.52 -0.46 -1.92
CA ALA A 651 -30.25 0.23 -1.78
C ALA A 651 -29.09 -0.77 -1.67
N GLU A 652 -27.99 -0.51 -2.38
CA GLU A 652 -26.76 -1.26 -2.26
C GLU A 652 -26.07 -0.96 -0.92
N LEU A 653 -25.79 -2.01 -0.16
CA LEU A 653 -25.00 -1.93 1.08
C LEU A 653 -23.54 -2.32 0.85
N ASN A 654 -23.29 -3.24 -0.08
CA ASN A 654 -21.95 -3.71 -0.44
C ASN A 654 -21.94 -4.26 -1.87
N TYR A 655 -20.83 -4.08 -2.57
CA TYR A 655 -20.55 -4.65 -3.88
C TYR A 655 -19.07 -5.04 -3.94
N ASP A 656 -18.81 -6.30 -4.29
CA ASP A 656 -17.46 -6.84 -4.42
C ASP A 656 -17.39 -7.84 -5.58
N VAL A 657 -16.25 -7.90 -6.26
CA VAL A 657 -15.97 -8.85 -7.34
C VAL A 657 -14.86 -9.77 -6.84
N MET A 658 -15.24 -10.99 -6.44
CA MET A 658 -14.33 -11.91 -5.76
C MET A 658 -13.87 -13.03 -6.70
N PRO A 659 -12.62 -13.51 -6.58
CA PRO A 659 -12.21 -14.73 -7.25
C PRO A 659 -12.95 -15.93 -6.64
N TRP A 660 -13.25 -16.97 -7.45
CA TRP A 660 -13.95 -18.18 -6.96
C TRP A 660 -13.32 -18.85 -5.74
N GLY A 661 -12.01 -18.72 -5.54
CA GLY A 661 -11.30 -19.27 -4.39
C GLY A 661 -11.63 -18.58 -3.06
N ALA A 662 -12.12 -17.33 -3.10
CA ALA A 662 -12.54 -16.58 -1.93
C ALA A 662 -14.01 -16.85 -1.53
N VAL A 663 -14.77 -17.56 -2.39
CA VAL A 663 -16.20 -17.81 -2.19
C VAL A 663 -16.44 -19.26 -1.77
N ASN A 664 -17.34 -19.46 -0.80
CA ASN A 664 -17.73 -20.80 -0.39
C ASN A 664 -18.44 -21.52 -1.56
N GLN A 665 -17.81 -22.57 -2.08
CA GLN A 665 -18.33 -23.34 -3.22
C GLN A 665 -19.66 -24.05 -2.91
N ASP A 666 -19.98 -24.28 -1.63
CA ASP A 666 -21.25 -24.88 -1.20
C ASP A 666 -22.46 -23.99 -1.47
N TRP A 667 -22.27 -22.70 -1.74
CA TRP A 667 -23.34 -21.77 -2.10
C TRP A 667 -23.83 -21.92 -3.55
N PHE A 668 -23.15 -22.73 -4.36
CA PHE A 668 -23.49 -22.96 -5.75
C PHE A 668 -23.87 -24.42 -6.01
N GLU A 669 -24.71 -24.65 -7.02
CA GLU A 669 -25.00 -25.99 -7.49
C GLU A 669 -23.72 -26.62 -8.08
N PRO A 670 -23.41 -27.89 -7.74
CA PRO A 670 -22.27 -28.58 -8.30
C PRO A 670 -22.41 -28.66 -9.82
N LEU A 671 -21.34 -28.32 -10.54
CA LEU A 671 -21.31 -28.40 -12.00
C LEU A 671 -21.60 -29.86 -12.41
N ALA A 672 -22.68 -30.06 -13.14
CA ALA A 672 -23.09 -31.40 -13.59
C ALA A 672 -22.02 -31.98 -14.51
N GLY A 673 -21.18 -32.86 -13.96
CA GLY A 673 -20.05 -33.44 -14.68
C GLY A 673 -19.14 -34.26 -13.78
N ASN A 674 -19.71 -35.30 -13.16
CA ASN A 674 -19.12 -36.60 -12.86
C ASN A 674 -19.90 -37.22 -11.71
N ALA A 675 -20.90 -38.03 -12.07
CA ALA A 675 -21.48 -38.99 -11.16
C ALA A 675 -20.39 -39.98 -10.75
N VAL A 676 -19.90 -39.87 -9.52
CA VAL A 676 -19.34 -41.00 -8.80
C VAL A 676 -20.45 -41.52 -7.90
N THR A 677 -21.23 -42.43 -8.44
CA THR A 677 -22.14 -43.29 -7.68
C THR A 677 -21.33 -44.27 -6.82
N ASP A 678 -21.78 -44.44 -5.58
CA ASP A 678 -21.51 -45.50 -4.62
C ASP A 678 -20.10 -45.66 -4.02
N VAL A 679 -19.93 -45.15 -2.79
CA VAL A 679 -19.37 -45.94 -1.66
C VAL A 679 -20.15 -45.58 -0.36
N PRO A 680 -20.53 -46.56 0.49
CA PRO A 680 -21.41 -46.34 1.64
C PRO A 680 -20.69 -45.73 2.86
N ALA A 681 -21.48 -45.05 3.69
CA ALA A 681 -21.17 -44.40 4.96
C ALA A 681 -20.00 -45.00 5.79
N MET A 682 -18.99 -44.17 6.10
CA MET A 682 -18.15 -44.33 7.28
C MET A 682 -17.84 -42.97 7.92
N HIS A 683 -18.34 -42.81 9.14
CA HIS A 683 -17.83 -42.01 10.27
C HIS A 683 -17.02 -40.74 10.00
N ALA A 684 -17.61 -39.60 10.38
CA ALA A 684 -16.91 -38.34 10.58
C ALA A 684 -15.76 -38.51 11.59
N ALA A 685 -14.54 -38.61 11.09
CA ALA A 685 -13.33 -38.38 11.87
C ALA A 685 -12.93 -36.91 11.73
N ILE A 686 -12.72 -36.28 12.88
CA ILE A 686 -12.18 -34.93 13.04
C ILE A 686 -10.84 -34.84 12.29
N HIS A 687 -10.76 -34.02 11.23
CA HIS A 687 -9.48 -33.71 10.59
C HIS A 687 -8.73 -32.66 11.41
N ILE A 688 -7.71 -33.12 12.12
CA ILE A 688 -6.55 -32.30 12.53
C ILE A 688 -5.81 -31.95 11.23
N PRO A 689 -5.37 -30.69 11.00
CA PRO A 689 -4.54 -30.37 9.83
C PRO A 689 -3.25 -31.19 9.90
N HIS A 690 -3.07 -32.10 8.94
CA HIS A 690 -1.88 -32.91 8.82
C HIS A 690 -0.72 -32.01 8.37
N VAL A 691 0.28 -31.84 9.23
CA VAL A 691 1.53 -31.17 8.85
C VAL A 691 2.29 -32.13 7.95
N LEU A 692 2.58 -31.71 6.70
CA LEU A 692 3.36 -32.53 5.77
C LEU A 692 4.73 -32.84 6.37
N SER A 693 5.16 -34.09 6.23
CA SER A 693 6.49 -34.52 6.63
C SER A 693 7.56 -33.86 5.75
N ASP A 694 8.79 -33.80 6.27
CA ASP A 694 9.88 -33.20 5.50
C ASP A 694 10.13 -33.91 4.17
N LEU A 695 9.88 -35.21 4.11
CA LEU A 695 9.95 -36.01 2.90
C LEU A 695 8.87 -35.61 1.89
N GLU A 696 7.60 -35.51 2.29
CA GLU A 696 6.50 -35.12 1.38
C GLU A 696 6.71 -33.71 0.78
N LEU A 697 7.36 -32.83 1.53
CA LEU A 697 7.73 -31.50 1.06
C LEU A 697 8.94 -31.54 0.10
N ASP A 698 9.93 -32.39 0.36
CA ASP A 698 11.07 -32.60 -0.54
C ASP A 698 10.61 -33.22 -1.88
N GLU A 699 9.67 -34.16 -1.84
CA GLU A 699 9.06 -34.78 -3.03
C GLU A 699 8.25 -33.76 -3.86
N ALA A 700 7.46 -32.91 -3.19
CA ALA A 700 6.71 -31.84 -3.84
C ALA A 700 7.63 -30.77 -4.44
N GLU A 701 8.70 -30.38 -3.74
CA GLU A 701 9.65 -29.37 -4.23
C GLU A 701 10.42 -29.89 -5.45
N LEU A 702 10.88 -31.14 -5.41
CA LEU A 702 11.56 -31.75 -6.55
C LEU A 702 10.64 -31.87 -7.78
N SER A 703 9.40 -32.33 -7.58
CA SER A 703 8.42 -32.44 -8.67
C SER A 703 8.13 -31.09 -9.32
N ALA A 704 7.99 -30.03 -8.51
CA ALA A 704 7.81 -28.67 -8.98
C ALA A 704 9.01 -28.17 -9.81
N ARG A 705 10.24 -28.38 -9.33
CA ARG A 705 11.47 -27.99 -10.05
C ARG A 705 11.62 -28.72 -11.39
N VAL A 706 11.30 -30.01 -11.44
CA VAL A 706 11.30 -30.80 -12.69
C VAL A 706 10.31 -30.24 -13.72
N VAL A 707 9.08 -29.93 -13.31
CA VAL A 707 8.07 -29.37 -14.21
C VAL A 707 8.46 -27.98 -14.71
N LEU A 708 8.99 -27.12 -13.83
CA LEU A 708 9.47 -25.79 -14.23
C LEU A 708 10.62 -25.89 -15.24
N ASN A 709 11.55 -26.83 -15.06
CA ASN A 709 12.64 -27.07 -15.99
C ASN A 709 12.17 -27.60 -17.35
N GLN A 710 11.26 -28.58 -17.38
CA GLN A 710 10.68 -29.09 -18.63
C GLN A 710 9.98 -27.98 -19.42
N LEU A 711 9.29 -27.08 -18.72
CA LEU A 711 8.62 -25.93 -19.31
C LEU A 711 9.58 -24.76 -19.59
N HIS A 712 10.87 -24.86 -19.26
CA HIS A 712 11.89 -23.81 -19.40
C HIS A 712 11.57 -22.52 -18.62
N ALA A 713 10.76 -22.65 -17.56
CA ALA A 713 10.27 -21.55 -16.74
C ALA A 713 11.25 -21.18 -15.59
N ASP A 714 12.30 -21.97 -15.43
CA ASP A 714 13.45 -21.72 -14.57
C ASP A 714 14.55 -20.88 -15.26
N THR A 715 14.41 -20.64 -16.57
CA THR A 715 15.29 -19.78 -17.37
C THR A 715 14.56 -18.52 -17.82
N GLY A 716 15.02 -17.35 -17.38
CA GLY A 716 14.54 -16.04 -17.88
C GLY A 716 13.20 -15.54 -17.31
N GLU A 717 12.40 -16.37 -16.65
CA GLU A 717 11.13 -15.97 -16.01
C GLU A 717 11.30 -15.69 -14.50
N GLN A 718 10.54 -14.75 -13.94
CA GLN A 718 10.61 -14.41 -12.51
C GLN A 718 9.72 -15.33 -11.69
N ILE A 719 10.16 -16.58 -11.50
CA ILE A 719 9.45 -17.60 -10.73
C ILE A 719 10.27 -18.01 -9.51
N HIS A 720 9.62 -18.00 -8.35
CA HIS A 720 10.19 -18.29 -7.04
C HIS A 720 9.40 -19.39 -6.33
N LEU A 721 10.12 -20.30 -5.65
CA LEU A 721 9.52 -21.38 -4.88
C LEU A 721 9.69 -21.12 -3.38
N THR A 722 8.63 -21.31 -2.61
CA THR A 722 8.63 -21.18 -1.14
C THR A 722 7.95 -22.37 -0.48
N ARG A 723 8.60 -22.99 0.50
CA ARG A 723 8.04 -24.12 1.27
C ARG A 723 7.16 -23.62 2.41
N SER A 724 5.97 -24.20 2.55
CA SER A 724 5.04 -23.96 3.64
C SER A 724 4.64 -25.28 4.32
N SER A 725 3.96 -25.21 5.47
CA SER A 725 3.49 -26.41 6.19
C SER A 725 2.40 -27.18 5.46
N SER A 726 1.82 -26.60 4.40
CA SER A 726 0.76 -27.16 3.56
C SER A 726 1.24 -27.58 2.17
N GLY A 727 2.48 -27.26 1.77
CA GLY A 727 2.99 -27.60 0.45
C GLY A 727 4.09 -26.64 -0.05
N ILE A 728 4.28 -26.60 -1.37
CA ILE A 728 5.23 -25.75 -2.08
C ILE A 728 4.46 -24.68 -2.85
N ASP A 729 4.62 -23.44 -2.43
CA ASP A 729 4.03 -22.28 -3.07
C ASP A 729 4.97 -21.76 -4.17
N ILE A 730 4.47 -21.70 -5.41
CA ILE A 730 5.23 -21.24 -6.58
C ILE A 730 4.67 -19.90 -7.00
N LYS A 731 5.44 -18.82 -6.83
CA LYS A 731 5.01 -17.45 -7.16
C LYS A 731 5.82 -16.91 -8.32
N GLY A 732 5.18 -16.20 -9.23
CA GLY A 732 5.95 -15.55 -10.29
C GLY A 732 5.13 -14.67 -11.22
N VAL A 733 5.82 -13.96 -12.09
CA VAL A 733 5.23 -13.13 -13.13
C VAL A 733 5.72 -13.60 -14.50
N VAL A 734 4.78 -13.75 -15.43
CA VAL A 734 5.05 -14.15 -16.82
C VAL A 734 4.47 -13.15 -17.82
N ASP A 735 5.00 -13.10 -19.02
CA ASP A 735 4.64 -12.04 -19.96
C ASP A 735 3.20 -12.14 -20.49
N THR A 736 2.67 -13.35 -20.65
CA THR A 736 1.37 -13.58 -21.30
C THR A 736 0.44 -14.51 -20.51
N ASP A 737 -0.86 -14.32 -20.66
CA ASP A 737 -1.91 -15.17 -20.09
C ASP A 737 -1.90 -16.60 -20.64
N VAL A 738 -1.42 -16.78 -21.88
CA VAL A 738 -1.22 -18.11 -22.46
C VAL A 738 -0.13 -18.84 -21.70
N ARG A 739 1.01 -18.18 -21.47
CA ARG A 739 2.13 -18.73 -20.70
C ARG A 739 1.75 -19.03 -19.25
N LYS A 740 0.98 -18.15 -18.61
CA LYS A 740 0.42 -18.40 -17.27
C LYS A 740 -0.43 -19.67 -17.23
N ARG A 741 -1.38 -19.83 -18.16
CA ARG A 741 -2.27 -21.00 -18.20
C ARG A 741 -1.50 -22.30 -18.43
N GLU A 742 -0.48 -22.27 -19.28
CA GLU A 742 0.41 -23.41 -19.50
C GLU A 742 1.07 -23.82 -18.17
N LEU A 743 1.78 -22.90 -17.50
CA LEU A 743 2.48 -23.19 -16.24
C LEU A 743 1.53 -23.63 -15.12
N VAL A 744 0.42 -22.92 -14.93
CA VAL A 744 -0.55 -23.24 -13.87
C VAL A 744 -1.19 -24.61 -14.12
N SER A 745 -1.49 -24.99 -15.37
CA SER A 745 -2.14 -26.27 -15.65
C SER A 745 -1.24 -27.47 -15.35
N HIS A 746 0.07 -27.36 -15.60
CA HIS A 746 1.04 -28.39 -15.26
C HIS A 746 1.37 -28.41 -13.76
N LEU A 747 1.55 -27.25 -13.11
CA LEU A 747 1.90 -27.17 -11.69
C LEU A 747 0.74 -27.53 -10.75
N ALA A 748 -0.50 -27.17 -11.09
CA ALA A 748 -1.67 -27.50 -10.26
C ALA A 748 -2.00 -28.99 -10.25
N SER A 749 -1.42 -29.77 -11.17
CA SER A 749 -1.57 -31.24 -11.20
C SER A 749 -0.68 -31.96 -10.18
N LEU A 750 0.30 -31.26 -9.59
CA LEU A 750 1.25 -31.83 -8.65
C LEU A 750 0.68 -31.84 -7.22
N PRO A 751 0.88 -32.93 -6.45
CA PRO A 751 0.45 -33.00 -5.05
C PRO A 751 1.24 -32.01 -4.20
N ASN A 752 0.55 -31.36 -3.25
CA ASN A 752 1.16 -30.40 -2.31
C ASN A 752 1.89 -29.22 -3.00
N VAL A 753 1.49 -28.83 -4.21
CA VAL A 753 2.05 -27.67 -4.94
C VAL A 753 0.94 -26.65 -5.21
N HIS A 754 1.25 -25.37 -5.01
CA HIS A 754 0.31 -24.26 -5.11
C HIS A 754 0.87 -23.16 -6.01
N PRO A 755 0.51 -23.13 -7.31
CA PRO A 755 0.95 -22.09 -8.21
C PRO A 755 0.14 -20.79 -8.04
N SER A 756 0.87 -19.68 -7.89
CA SER A 756 0.39 -18.30 -7.80
C SER A 756 1.19 -17.46 -8.81
N ILE A 757 1.01 -17.77 -10.09
CA ILE A 757 1.67 -17.10 -11.21
C ILE A 757 0.72 -16.03 -11.80
N LEU A 758 1.20 -14.81 -11.96
CA LEU A 758 0.49 -13.68 -12.57
C LEU A 758 1.02 -13.41 -13.97
N SER A 759 0.19 -12.88 -14.87
CA SER A 759 0.68 -12.36 -16.15
C SER A 759 0.89 -10.84 -16.09
N VAL A 760 1.76 -10.28 -16.94
CA VAL A 760 1.90 -8.83 -17.11
C VAL A 760 0.58 -8.21 -17.57
N GLU A 761 -0.18 -8.94 -18.39
CA GLU A 761 -1.52 -8.56 -18.85
C GLU A 761 -2.51 -8.43 -17.68
N GLU A 762 -2.51 -9.37 -16.73
CA GLU A 762 -3.34 -9.35 -15.52
C GLU A 762 -2.90 -8.26 -14.52
N ILE A 763 -1.60 -7.98 -14.43
CA ILE A 763 -1.05 -6.85 -13.67
C ILE A 763 -1.48 -5.52 -14.30
N GLY A 764 -1.51 -5.43 -15.63
CA GLY A 764 -1.99 -4.27 -16.39
C GLY A 764 -3.52 -4.09 -16.38
N SER A 765 -4.27 -5.16 -16.11
CA SER A 765 -5.75 -5.17 -16.10
C SER A 765 -6.38 -4.83 -14.75
N ARG A 766 -5.58 -4.74 -13.67
CA ARG A 766 -6.06 -4.16 -12.40
C ARG A 766 -6.44 -2.69 -12.62
N PRO A 767 -7.54 -2.18 -12.03
CA PRO A 767 -7.95 -0.79 -12.23
C PRO A 767 -6.86 0.15 -11.71
N GLN A 768 -6.03 0.64 -12.63
CA GLN A 768 -5.09 1.72 -12.39
C GLN A 768 -5.92 2.99 -12.13
N HIS A 769 -5.57 3.73 -11.08
CA HIS A 769 -5.95 5.14 -10.97
C HIS A 769 -5.62 5.86 -12.27
N PRO A 770 -6.46 6.81 -12.74
CA PRO A 770 -6.30 7.42 -14.06
C PRO A 770 -4.99 8.20 -14.14
N THR A 771 -3.97 7.55 -14.69
CA THR A 771 -2.77 8.19 -15.20
C THR A 771 -3.16 8.94 -16.47
N PHE A 772 -3.07 10.28 -16.42
CA PHE A 772 -3.16 11.16 -17.58
C PHE A 772 -2.34 10.59 -18.76
N GLY A 773 -2.97 10.59 -19.93
CA GLY A 773 -2.57 9.84 -21.12
C GLY A 773 -1.22 10.22 -21.71
N ASN A 774 -0.53 9.19 -22.21
CA ASN A 774 0.61 9.31 -23.11
C ASN A 774 0.18 8.87 -24.51
N ASP A 775 -0.09 9.86 -25.35
CA ASP A 775 0.13 9.74 -26.79
C ASP A 775 1.06 10.89 -27.18
N GLN A 776 2.38 10.66 -27.07
CA GLN A 776 3.39 11.40 -27.83
C GLN A 776 4.72 10.63 -27.89
N PRO A 777 5.46 10.71 -29.00
CA PRO A 777 6.59 9.83 -29.30
C PRO A 777 7.82 10.18 -28.44
N VAL A 778 8.49 9.13 -27.97
CA VAL A 778 9.74 9.17 -27.20
C VAL A 778 10.81 9.99 -27.95
N GLN A 779 11.23 11.13 -27.38
CA GLN A 779 12.48 11.77 -27.77
C GLN A 779 13.63 11.19 -26.94
N VAL A 780 14.48 10.41 -27.62
CA VAL A 780 15.73 9.87 -27.09
C VAL A 780 16.72 11.03 -26.87
N GLN A 781 17.06 11.33 -25.62
CA GLN A 781 18.24 12.15 -25.32
C GLN A 781 19.49 11.27 -25.35
N SER A 782 20.32 11.51 -26.36
CA SER A 782 21.63 10.90 -26.56
C SER A 782 22.65 11.43 -25.55
N VAL A 783 23.10 10.58 -24.62
CA VAL A 783 24.37 10.76 -23.89
C VAL A 783 25.48 10.23 -24.79
N GLU A 784 26.52 11.01 -25.08
CA GLU A 784 27.68 10.54 -25.85
C GLU A 784 28.40 9.41 -25.08
N ALA A 785 28.11 8.17 -25.46
CA ALA A 785 28.70 6.98 -24.86
C ALA A 785 30.16 6.81 -25.33
N GLN A 786 31.08 6.65 -24.36
CA GLN A 786 32.44 6.19 -24.65
C GLN A 786 32.38 4.76 -25.23
N PRO A 787 33.18 4.44 -26.25
CA PRO A 787 33.12 3.13 -26.92
C PRO A 787 33.58 2.02 -25.97
N SER A 788 32.86 0.89 -25.97
CA SER A 788 33.25 -0.29 -25.19
C SER A 788 34.52 -0.95 -25.77
N PRO A 789 35.24 -1.80 -25.01
CA PRO A 789 36.38 -2.55 -25.55
C PRO A 789 36.03 -3.38 -26.79
N LEU A 790 34.82 -3.96 -26.84
CA LEU A 790 34.29 -4.64 -28.03
C LEU A 790 34.09 -3.68 -29.21
N GLU A 791 33.51 -2.49 -28.97
CA GLU A 791 33.32 -1.47 -29.99
C GLU A 791 34.65 -0.97 -30.54
N GLN A 792 35.62 -0.75 -29.67
CA GLN A 792 36.97 -0.34 -30.04
C GLN A 792 37.64 -1.41 -30.91
N TYR A 793 37.53 -2.69 -30.55
CA TYR A 793 38.07 -3.79 -31.35
C TYR A 793 37.40 -3.90 -32.74
N LEU A 794 36.07 -3.75 -32.82
CA LEU A 794 35.36 -3.79 -34.10
C LEU A 794 35.79 -2.62 -35.00
N ARG A 795 35.97 -1.43 -34.43
CA ARG A 795 36.50 -0.24 -35.14
C ARG A 795 37.94 -0.46 -35.63
N GLU A 796 38.82 -0.99 -34.77
CA GLU A 796 40.23 -1.25 -35.10
C GLU A 796 40.39 -2.30 -36.20
N ASN A 797 39.54 -3.33 -36.22
CA ASN A 797 39.57 -4.41 -37.21
C ASN A 797 38.68 -4.17 -38.45
N LYS A 798 38.08 -2.97 -38.57
CA LYS A 798 37.19 -2.58 -39.68
C LYS A 798 36.00 -3.55 -39.88
N LEU A 799 35.51 -4.12 -38.77
CA LEU A 799 34.31 -4.96 -38.76
C LEU A 799 33.06 -4.09 -38.67
N PRO A 800 31.91 -4.54 -39.22
CA PRO A 800 30.72 -3.72 -39.29
C PRO A 800 30.08 -3.57 -37.88
N LEU A 801 29.75 -2.32 -37.50
CA LEU A 801 29.23 -1.96 -36.17
C LEU A 801 27.72 -2.18 -36.02
N ASP A 802 27.02 -2.48 -37.11
CA ASP A 802 25.59 -2.80 -37.11
C ASP A 802 25.25 -4.04 -36.26
N GLN A 803 26.19 -4.98 -36.16
CA GLN A 803 26.05 -6.20 -35.37
C GLN A 803 26.43 -6.04 -33.89
N LEU A 804 26.97 -4.89 -33.49
CA LEU A 804 27.47 -4.65 -32.13
C LEU A 804 26.39 -4.85 -31.06
N GLY A 805 25.18 -4.36 -31.32
CA GLY A 805 24.04 -4.52 -30.41
C GLY A 805 23.69 -5.99 -30.22
N THR A 806 23.54 -6.74 -31.32
CA THR A 806 23.20 -8.17 -31.30
C THR A 806 24.27 -9.01 -30.60
N ILE A 807 25.55 -8.74 -30.87
CA ILE A 807 26.67 -9.45 -30.23
C ILE A 807 26.69 -9.15 -28.72
N SER A 808 26.53 -7.89 -28.33
CA SER A 808 26.54 -7.49 -26.92
C SER A 808 25.38 -8.10 -26.15
N GLN A 809 24.20 -8.13 -26.77
CA GLN A 809 23.01 -8.75 -26.21
C GLN A 809 23.17 -10.26 -26.05
N ASN A 810 23.65 -10.98 -27.08
CA ASN A 810 23.88 -12.42 -26.98
C ASN A 810 24.91 -12.76 -25.88
N LEU A 811 26.03 -12.02 -25.83
CA LEU A 811 27.05 -12.23 -24.78
C LEU A 811 26.48 -12.05 -23.37
N PHE A 812 25.62 -11.05 -23.18
CA PHE A 812 24.96 -10.78 -21.92
C PHE A 812 23.92 -11.85 -21.57
N ASP A 813 23.03 -12.18 -22.50
CA ASP A 813 21.94 -13.13 -22.30
C ASP A 813 22.46 -14.52 -21.93
N GLN A 814 23.49 -15.03 -22.63
CA GLN A 814 24.08 -16.31 -22.26
C GLN A 814 24.83 -16.26 -20.93
N SER A 815 25.47 -15.12 -20.58
CA SER A 815 26.13 -14.97 -19.28
C SER A 815 25.14 -15.02 -18.13
N LEU A 816 23.95 -14.43 -18.30
CA LEU A 816 22.87 -14.49 -17.34
C LEU A 816 22.29 -15.90 -17.23
N ARG A 817 22.12 -16.59 -18.37
CA ARG A 817 21.65 -17.98 -18.41
C ARG A 817 22.60 -18.95 -17.68
N ILE A 818 23.91 -18.77 -17.83
CA ILE A 818 24.93 -19.54 -17.09
C ILE A 818 24.77 -19.31 -15.58
N GLN A 819 24.62 -18.06 -15.15
CA GLN A 819 24.47 -17.72 -13.73
C GLN A 819 23.20 -18.32 -13.14
N GLN A 820 22.06 -18.20 -13.83
CA GLN A 820 20.79 -18.76 -13.35
C GLN A 820 20.86 -20.28 -13.17
N ALA A 821 21.45 -20.99 -14.15
CA ALA A 821 21.61 -22.44 -14.07
C ALA A 821 22.55 -22.88 -12.93
N GLU A 822 23.58 -22.08 -12.59
CA GLU A 822 24.43 -22.36 -11.44
C GLU A 822 23.72 -22.16 -10.10
N VAL A 823 22.94 -21.08 -9.95
CA VAL A 823 22.13 -20.85 -8.75
C VAL A 823 21.19 -22.02 -8.50
N HIS A 824 20.49 -22.49 -9.53
CA HIS A 824 19.60 -23.65 -9.43
C HIS A 824 20.35 -24.94 -9.08
N LEU A 825 21.53 -25.15 -9.66
CA LEU A 825 22.37 -26.31 -9.36
C LEU A 825 22.88 -26.29 -7.91
N ALA A 826 23.32 -25.12 -7.41
CA ALA A 826 23.77 -24.94 -6.04
C ALA A 826 22.64 -25.15 -5.03
N GLU A 827 21.44 -24.63 -5.33
CA GLU A 827 20.25 -24.88 -4.52
C GLU A 827 19.89 -26.36 -4.45
N LEU A 828 19.92 -27.07 -5.58
CA LEU A 828 19.68 -28.52 -5.60
C LEU A 828 20.69 -29.26 -4.73
N GLN A 829 21.98 -28.91 -4.83
CA GLN A 829 23.02 -29.54 -4.02
C GLN A 829 22.84 -29.26 -2.53
N GLN A 830 22.52 -28.01 -2.15
CA GLN A 830 22.34 -27.64 -0.75
C GLN A 830 21.08 -28.26 -0.14
N ARG A 831 19.97 -28.25 -0.89
CA ARG A 831 18.65 -28.71 -0.42
C ARG A 831 18.58 -30.22 -0.30
N PHE A 832 19.18 -30.94 -1.25
CA PHE A 832 19.14 -32.40 -1.30
C PHE A 832 20.45 -33.08 -0.86
N ALA A 833 21.37 -32.34 -0.20
CA ALA A 833 22.69 -32.80 0.27
C ALA A 833 22.69 -34.06 1.15
N GLY A 834 21.53 -34.43 1.71
CA GLY A 834 21.40 -35.47 2.74
C GLY A 834 20.94 -36.84 2.29
N GLY A 835 20.52 -37.05 1.02
CA GLY A 835 20.11 -38.37 0.49
C GLY A 835 19.10 -39.16 1.35
N LYS A 836 18.41 -38.54 2.29
CA LYS A 836 17.51 -39.24 3.20
C LYS A 836 16.12 -39.30 2.58
N GLN A 837 15.76 -40.51 2.18
CA GLN A 837 14.39 -40.99 1.90
C GLN A 837 13.71 -40.60 0.56
N LEU A 838 14.37 -39.95 -0.40
CA LEU A 838 13.81 -39.88 -1.76
C LEU A 838 13.74 -41.26 -2.43
N SER A 839 12.68 -41.53 -3.18
CA SER A 839 12.53 -42.77 -3.96
C SER A 839 13.58 -42.88 -5.08
N VAL A 840 13.82 -44.09 -5.58
CA VAL A 840 14.77 -44.34 -6.68
C VAL A 840 14.43 -43.51 -7.93
N ASP A 841 13.13 -43.36 -8.23
CA ASP A 841 12.64 -42.55 -9.35
C ASP A 841 12.96 -41.05 -9.17
N GLN A 842 12.74 -40.53 -7.95
CA GLN A 842 13.05 -39.14 -7.62
C GLN A 842 14.57 -38.86 -7.58
N GLN A 843 15.37 -39.82 -7.13
CA GLN A 843 16.83 -39.71 -7.21
C GLN A 843 17.31 -39.65 -8.66
N GLN A 844 16.67 -40.41 -9.56
CA GLN A 844 16.94 -40.32 -10.99
C GLN A 844 16.52 -38.96 -11.55
N GLN A 845 15.34 -38.46 -11.21
CA GLN A 845 14.87 -37.12 -11.62
C GLN A 845 15.79 -36.00 -11.13
N LEU A 846 16.28 -36.07 -9.88
CA LEU A 846 17.26 -35.12 -9.34
C LEU A 846 18.57 -35.14 -10.15
N THR A 847 19.03 -36.33 -10.53
CA THR A 847 20.27 -36.52 -11.30
C THR A 847 20.12 -36.02 -12.73
N GLU A 848 18.96 -36.23 -13.34
CA GLU A 848 18.60 -35.71 -14.67
C GLU A 848 18.50 -34.18 -14.64
N LEU A 849 17.79 -33.61 -13.66
CA LEU A 849 17.66 -32.16 -13.49
C LEU A 849 19.02 -31.47 -13.26
N ALA A 850 19.88 -32.05 -12.42
CA ALA A 850 21.24 -31.55 -12.24
C ALA A 850 22.06 -31.61 -13.55
N ARG A 851 21.87 -32.66 -14.36
CA ARG A 851 22.51 -32.79 -15.69
C ARG A 851 22.04 -31.69 -16.63
N ASP A 852 20.75 -31.35 -16.62
CA ASP A 852 20.17 -30.35 -17.50
C ASP A 852 20.65 -28.93 -17.19
N TYR A 853 20.81 -28.59 -15.90
CA TYR A 853 21.46 -27.33 -15.51
C TYR A 853 22.92 -27.27 -15.93
N ILE A 854 23.67 -28.37 -15.79
CA ILE A 854 25.07 -28.44 -16.26
C ILE A 854 25.15 -28.28 -17.79
N ASN A 855 24.25 -28.92 -18.54
CA ASN A 855 24.15 -28.76 -19.99
C ASN A 855 23.81 -27.32 -20.37
N THR A 856 22.96 -26.64 -19.59
CA THR A 856 22.63 -25.22 -19.77
C THR A 856 23.86 -24.33 -19.57
N ILE A 857 24.66 -24.58 -18.53
CA ILE A 857 25.93 -23.88 -18.31
C ILE A 857 26.88 -24.11 -19.48
N HIS A 858 27.05 -25.35 -19.94
CA HIS A 858 27.97 -25.70 -21.01
C HIS A 858 27.55 -25.07 -22.35
N SER A 859 26.27 -25.15 -22.70
CA SER A 859 25.74 -24.58 -23.94
C SER A 859 25.85 -23.05 -23.97
N GLY A 860 25.59 -22.36 -22.85
CA GLY A 860 25.80 -20.91 -22.74
C GLY A 860 27.27 -20.51 -22.92
N LEU A 861 28.20 -21.29 -22.35
CA LEU A 861 29.65 -21.07 -22.54
C LEU A 861 30.07 -21.27 -24.00
N GLU A 862 29.54 -22.29 -24.67
CA GLU A 862 29.81 -22.55 -26.09
C GLU A 862 29.23 -21.46 -26.99
N GLU A 863 28.03 -20.97 -26.72
CA GLU A 863 27.37 -19.93 -27.52
C GLU A 863 28.10 -18.58 -27.41
N ASN A 864 28.54 -18.21 -26.21
CA ASN A 864 29.43 -17.07 -26.03
C ASN A 864 30.76 -17.25 -26.78
N GLN A 865 31.33 -18.45 -26.74
CA GLN A 865 32.56 -18.73 -27.48
C GLN A 865 32.36 -18.66 -29.00
N ARG A 866 31.25 -19.16 -29.54
CA ARG A 866 30.88 -19.02 -30.96
C ARG A 866 30.73 -17.55 -31.34
N THR A 867 30.07 -16.76 -30.49
CA THR A 867 29.88 -15.31 -30.68
C THR A 867 31.21 -14.55 -30.71
N LEU A 868 32.18 -14.92 -29.88
CA LEU A 868 33.52 -14.31 -29.91
C LEU A 868 34.34 -14.77 -31.12
N ARG A 869 34.18 -16.02 -31.57
CA ARG A 869 34.86 -16.54 -32.77
C ARG A 869 34.33 -15.93 -34.07
N SER A 870 33.03 -15.66 -34.16
CA SER A 870 32.42 -15.09 -35.38
C SER A 870 33.01 -13.71 -35.75
N ILE A 871 33.50 -12.97 -34.75
CA ILE A 871 34.18 -11.67 -34.90
C ILE A 871 35.72 -11.77 -34.82
N GLY A 872 36.27 -12.98 -34.81
CA GLY A 872 37.72 -13.23 -34.80
C GLY A 872 38.43 -12.94 -33.47
N LEU A 873 37.69 -12.72 -32.38
CA LEU A 873 38.25 -12.41 -31.05
C LEU A 873 38.79 -13.65 -30.31
N ASP A 874 38.40 -14.86 -30.71
CA ASP A 874 38.78 -16.13 -30.05
C ASP A 874 39.34 -17.18 -31.02
N ASN A 875 40.29 -16.78 -31.89
CA ASN A 875 40.92 -17.65 -32.90
C ASN A 875 42.06 -18.55 -32.38
N GLY A 876 42.28 -18.64 -31.07
CA GLY A 876 43.40 -19.41 -30.49
C GLY A 876 43.15 -20.93 -30.50
N GLU A 877 44.20 -21.71 -30.80
CA GLU A 877 44.21 -23.17 -30.60
C GLU A 877 43.83 -23.52 -29.14
N GLN A 878 43.11 -24.64 -28.96
CA GLN A 878 42.72 -25.16 -27.65
C GLN A 878 43.93 -25.17 -26.70
N VAL A 879 43.91 -24.33 -25.67
CA VAL A 879 44.90 -24.43 -24.58
C VAL A 879 44.66 -25.79 -23.92
N ALA A 880 45.71 -26.63 -23.90
CA ALA A 880 45.67 -27.94 -23.27
C ALA A 880 45.12 -27.84 -21.84
N SER A 881 44.18 -28.73 -21.50
CA SER A 881 43.52 -28.76 -20.19
C SER A 881 44.55 -28.65 -19.06
N PRO A 882 44.41 -27.67 -18.15
CA PRO A 882 45.24 -27.64 -16.95
C PRO A 882 45.00 -28.92 -16.14
N ALA A 883 46.06 -29.52 -15.60
CA ALA A 883 45.98 -30.72 -14.77
C ALA A 883 45.07 -30.48 -13.55
N PRO A 884 44.32 -31.51 -13.10
CA PRO A 884 43.30 -31.36 -12.06
C PRO A 884 43.98 -31.29 -10.69
N SER A 885 44.18 -30.08 -10.17
CA SER A 885 44.58 -29.91 -8.77
C SER A 885 44.03 -28.63 -8.18
N VAL A 886 42.70 -28.49 -8.10
CA VAL A 886 42.06 -27.46 -7.25
C VAL A 886 40.75 -28.03 -6.67
N SER A 887 40.52 -27.78 -5.38
CA SER A 887 39.43 -28.29 -4.56
C SER A 887 38.20 -27.39 -4.53
N SER A 888 37.02 -28.01 -4.39
CA SER A 888 35.74 -27.51 -3.85
C SER A 888 34.85 -26.58 -4.72
N GLY A 889 33.53 -26.73 -4.55
CA GLY A 889 32.47 -26.00 -5.26
C GLY A 889 32.51 -24.48 -5.08
N GLU A 890 33.11 -23.96 -4.01
CA GLU A 890 33.34 -22.51 -3.81
C GLU A 890 34.22 -21.88 -4.90
N ASP A 891 34.99 -22.66 -5.67
CA ASP A 891 35.78 -22.13 -6.78
C ASP A 891 34.93 -21.94 -8.05
N ILE A 892 33.83 -22.68 -8.25
CA ILE A 892 32.99 -22.62 -9.47
C ILE A 892 32.16 -21.34 -9.49
N ASP A 893 31.47 -21.03 -8.41
CA ASP A 893 30.66 -19.80 -8.26
C ASP A 893 31.55 -18.57 -8.48
N ARG A 894 32.77 -18.61 -7.94
CA ARG A 894 33.78 -17.57 -8.16
C ARG A 894 34.20 -17.46 -9.63
N GLN A 895 34.40 -18.57 -10.34
CA GLN A 895 34.72 -18.53 -11.77
C GLN A 895 33.52 -18.06 -12.62
N ILE A 896 32.28 -18.36 -12.25
CA ILE A 896 31.07 -17.92 -12.98
C ILE A 896 30.85 -16.41 -12.79
N HIS A 897 30.97 -15.90 -11.56
CA HIS A 897 30.95 -14.45 -11.31
C HIS A 897 32.07 -13.73 -12.07
N ARG A 898 33.28 -14.31 -12.11
CA ARG A 898 34.39 -13.78 -12.89
C ARG A 898 34.07 -13.76 -14.39
N TYR A 899 33.47 -14.82 -14.91
CA TYR A 899 33.09 -14.93 -16.32
C TYR A 899 32.07 -13.85 -16.70
N GLN A 900 31.05 -13.62 -15.86
CA GLN A 900 30.06 -12.57 -16.06
C GLN A 900 30.68 -11.16 -16.04
N GLU A 901 31.56 -10.87 -15.08
CA GLU A 901 32.22 -9.57 -15.00
C GLU A 901 33.09 -9.30 -16.24
N LEU A 902 33.75 -10.33 -16.77
CA LEU A 902 34.51 -10.23 -18.01
C LEU A 902 33.61 -9.98 -19.24
N CYS A 903 32.44 -10.64 -19.33
CA CYS A 903 31.43 -10.34 -20.35
C CYS A 903 30.96 -8.89 -20.25
N ARG A 904 30.70 -8.40 -19.03
CA ARG A 904 30.29 -7.00 -18.77
C ARG A 904 31.37 -6.00 -19.15
N GLN A 905 32.63 -6.28 -18.81
CA GLN A 905 33.77 -5.44 -19.18
C GLN A 905 33.98 -5.38 -20.69
N LEU A 906 33.68 -6.47 -21.42
CA LEU A 906 33.79 -6.49 -22.87
C LEU A 906 32.74 -5.58 -23.55
N ILE A 907 31.50 -5.58 -23.04
CA ILE A 907 30.34 -4.90 -23.66
C ILE A 907 30.07 -3.47 -23.14
N SER A 908 30.61 -3.09 -21.97
CA SER A 908 30.33 -1.78 -21.34
C SER A 908 31.57 -0.90 -21.17
N SER A 909 31.38 0.42 -21.12
CA SER A 909 32.43 1.40 -20.82
C SER A 909 32.53 1.62 -19.30
N GLY A 910 33.34 0.78 -18.64
CA GLY A 910 33.61 0.88 -17.21
C GLY A 910 34.66 1.95 -16.85
N THR A 911 34.63 2.41 -15.59
CA THR A 911 35.55 3.41 -15.00
C THR A 911 36.90 2.84 -14.52
N GLY A 912 37.28 1.65 -14.99
CA GLY A 912 38.52 0.93 -14.62
C GLY A 912 39.66 1.07 -15.63
N GLU A 913 40.81 0.44 -15.35
CA GLU A 913 41.94 0.41 -16.30
C GLU A 913 41.52 -0.25 -17.64
N PRO A 914 41.82 0.37 -18.80
CA PRO A 914 41.37 -0.12 -20.09
C PRO A 914 42.08 -1.42 -20.48
N GLN A 915 41.38 -2.55 -20.38
CA GLN A 915 41.84 -3.84 -20.91
C GLN A 915 41.37 -4.03 -22.36
N SER A 916 42.23 -4.57 -23.22
CA SER A 916 41.90 -4.82 -24.62
C SER A 916 40.96 -6.03 -24.77
N ALA A 917 40.05 -5.97 -25.75
CA ALA A 917 39.09 -7.05 -26.01
C ALA A 917 39.75 -8.45 -26.19
N PRO A 918 40.91 -8.61 -26.88
CA PRO A 918 41.59 -9.90 -26.99
C PRO A 918 42.08 -10.47 -25.65
N THR A 919 42.47 -9.59 -24.72
CA THR A 919 42.88 -9.98 -23.36
C THR A 919 41.68 -10.51 -22.59
N ILE A 920 40.56 -9.80 -22.65
CA ILE A 920 39.30 -10.20 -22.00
C ILE A 920 38.79 -11.53 -22.59
N ALA A 921 38.83 -11.71 -23.92
CA ALA A 921 38.43 -12.95 -24.59
C ALA A 921 39.28 -14.16 -24.14
N THR A 922 40.59 -13.98 -23.95
CA THR A 922 41.47 -15.04 -23.44
C THR A 922 41.17 -15.42 -21.99
N GLN A 923 40.83 -14.42 -21.16
CA GLN A 923 40.40 -14.65 -19.78
C GLN A 923 39.04 -15.37 -19.72
N LEU A 924 38.08 -14.99 -20.58
CA LEU A 924 36.80 -15.68 -20.74
C LEU A 924 37.00 -17.15 -21.11
N ARG A 925 37.89 -17.46 -22.06
CA ARG A 925 38.21 -18.85 -22.44
C ARG A 925 38.77 -19.67 -21.29
N THR A 926 39.68 -19.07 -20.51
CA THR A 926 40.31 -19.72 -19.35
C THR A 926 39.27 -19.99 -18.26
N SER A 927 38.46 -18.99 -17.91
CA SER A 927 37.39 -19.11 -16.92
C SER A 927 36.34 -20.14 -17.35
N GLY A 928 35.92 -20.12 -18.62
CA GLY A 928 34.99 -21.12 -19.18
C GLY A 928 35.54 -22.56 -19.13
N SER A 929 36.85 -22.76 -19.31
CA SER A 929 37.47 -24.08 -19.15
C SER A 929 37.44 -24.56 -17.70
N LEU A 930 37.68 -23.67 -16.73
CA LEU A 930 37.62 -24.01 -15.31
C LEU A 930 36.19 -24.37 -14.89
N ILE A 931 35.18 -23.61 -15.34
CA ILE A 931 33.76 -23.90 -15.09
C ILE A 931 33.36 -25.29 -15.62
N ARG A 932 33.78 -25.64 -16.84
CA ARG A 932 33.55 -26.98 -17.42
C ARG A 932 34.19 -28.10 -16.60
N SER A 933 35.40 -27.88 -16.09
CA SER A 933 36.07 -28.88 -15.24
C SER A 933 35.41 -29.04 -13.87
N GLY A 934 34.93 -27.95 -13.27
CA GLY A 934 34.28 -27.97 -11.95
C GLY A 934 32.88 -28.60 -11.98
N THR A 935 32.07 -28.29 -13.00
CA THR A 935 30.73 -28.88 -13.16
C THR A 935 30.76 -30.40 -13.34
N ALA A 936 31.81 -30.96 -13.94
CA ALA A 936 32.00 -32.42 -14.03
C ALA A 936 32.21 -33.09 -12.65
N GLN A 937 32.85 -32.39 -11.71
CA GLN A 937 33.02 -32.88 -10.33
C GLN A 937 31.73 -32.79 -9.53
N ILE A 938 30.94 -31.71 -9.70
CA ILE A 938 29.59 -31.57 -9.14
C ILE A 938 28.70 -32.73 -9.61
N TYR A 939 28.70 -33.01 -10.92
CA TYR A 939 27.91 -34.10 -11.48
C TYR A 939 28.29 -35.46 -10.88
N ALA A 940 29.59 -35.72 -10.71
CA ALA A 940 30.08 -36.93 -10.07
C ALA A 940 29.56 -37.04 -8.62
N SER A 941 29.54 -35.94 -7.85
CA SER A 941 29.04 -35.94 -6.47
C SER A 941 27.54 -36.26 -6.35
N VAL A 942 26.72 -35.70 -7.26
CA VAL A 942 25.28 -35.96 -7.33
C VAL A 942 25.01 -37.39 -7.80
N SER A 943 25.81 -37.89 -8.75
CA SER A 943 25.68 -39.24 -9.29
C SER A 943 26.21 -40.34 -8.35
N THR A 944 27.19 -40.08 -7.49
CA THR A 944 27.73 -41.09 -6.55
C THR A 944 26.80 -41.44 -5.40
N ALA A 945 25.70 -40.70 -5.21
CA ALA A 945 24.63 -41.06 -4.28
C ALA A 945 23.77 -42.25 -4.75
N HIS A 946 24.03 -42.82 -5.93
CA HIS A 946 23.31 -43.97 -6.53
C HIS A 946 23.89 -45.37 -6.19
N ASN A 947 24.96 -45.49 -5.40
CA ASN A 947 25.57 -46.79 -5.05
C ASN A 947 25.51 -47.13 -3.56
#